data_AF-A0A964JPJ4-F1
#
_entry.id   AF-A0A964JPJ4-F1
#
_cell.length_a   1.000
_cell.length_b   1.000
_cell.length_c   1.000
_cell.angle_alpha   90.00
_cell.angle_beta   90.00
_cell.angle_gamma   90.00
#
_symmetry.space_group_name_H-M   'P 1'
#
loop_
_entity.id
_entity.type
_entity.pdbx_description
1 polymer ?
#
loop_
_entity_poly.entity_id
_entity_poly.type
_entity_poly.pdbx_seq_one_letter_code
_entity_poly.pdbx_strand_id
1 'polypeptide(L)'
;MVHVDATTDFSKAASTSLYLFSHLRTLSRRLRVFGVAMVIVCASRPVFATAEAASAGVDAVRRGPIDVARRALLEFEAGHFDRALEAFEEAAPLGLANRDRFDLLRAESLLHLGRAGEAITALSVWRAAYPNSPWRHRALFRQGDAQSAAGDLTAALSTWTAALSTYPEYPARGAVWLAMADVELRLGHPVEAQRWALRVVSTFPGDPVSASAALFVSRVFPQEATSTLAPTRLASPEERLSTGADLRKRKRFREAVAMFVALASDGTAAKALRADARWHKARTLWESGEFKEALVDFQALKGVAEAAGDTRHLRRCHRWIGYTLERLGRTDEAALSLALASGNAETPPQPVVEDIAWLYFNAGAYKKSEPWFARLRKTSAGPSIHWIRTWLDYRLGRFELAAKAFLSMPGDRSRYWAARAWQGAREKVKAVDLFRAISRGAPTGYYGYQAQARLRELGEPVAELEAEAPGSGPSDGGQKLVPRETGLSALAALFGSTFPQLSQAAELEALGEPFAAAVSLRAVSDELRAFRDARPRGKALKTWTHVYRPYVDNRGDTQRAEWGRTIVPAVERALVPSDLSRGAGLARAVSSDLSKRLGQAFAALGDPHYARRHGFIGALPRNLPEDVGSKPDWKRRYPLPF
;
A
#
# COMPACT_ATOMS: atom_id res chain seq x y z
N MET A 1 19.26 -55.50 -37.13
CA MET A 1 19.95 -54.67 -38.13
C MET A 1 20.52 -53.48 -37.36
N VAL A 2 21.80 -53.61 -36.96
CA VAL A 2 22.71 -52.62 -36.30
C VAL A 2 22.14 -51.94 -35.03
N HIS A 3 22.27 -52.38 -33.77
CA HIS A 3 23.40 -52.86 -32.94
C HIS A 3 24.68 -52.03 -33.10
N VAL A 4 25.26 -51.45 -32.04
CA VAL A 4 26.23 -52.13 -31.14
C VAL A 4 26.49 -51.31 -29.85
N ASP A 5 26.60 -52.03 -28.73
CA ASP A 5 27.14 -51.68 -27.41
C ASP A 5 28.69 -51.56 -27.37
N ALA A 6 29.25 -50.88 -26.36
CA ALA A 6 30.48 -51.24 -25.59
C ALA A 6 30.98 -49.98 -24.84
N THR A 7 30.99 -49.85 -23.50
CA THR A 7 31.86 -50.48 -22.48
C THR A 7 33.33 -50.71 -22.89
N THR A 8 34.26 -49.94 -22.32
CA THR A 8 35.49 -50.48 -21.69
C THR A 8 36.28 -49.45 -20.87
N ASP A 9 36.68 -49.90 -19.68
CA ASP A 9 37.69 -49.36 -18.77
C ASP A 9 39.04 -49.07 -19.43
N PHE A 10 39.76 -48.07 -18.90
CA PHE A 10 41.22 -48.15 -18.74
C PHE A 10 41.66 -47.37 -17.49
N SER A 11 41.98 -48.12 -16.44
CA SER A 11 42.85 -47.70 -15.34
C SER A 11 44.29 -48.09 -15.67
N LYS A 12 45.27 -47.18 -15.44
CA LYS A 12 46.63 -47.42 -14.90
C LYS A 12 47.63 -46.31 -15.26
N ALA A 13 48.13 -45.64 -14.21
CA ALA A 13 49.53 -45.24 -13.94
C ALA A 13 49.47 -44.17 -12.83
N ALA A 14 49.54 -44.47 -11.53
CA ALA A 14 50.69 -44.92 -10.73
C ALA A 14 51.91 -43.97 -10.76
N SER A 15 52.09 -43.26 -9.63
CA SER A 15 53.35 -43.08 -8.89
C SER A 15 54.47 -42.24 -9.52
N THR A 16 54.83 -41.08 -8.95
CA THR A 16 56.08 -40.74 -8.21
C THR A 16 56.10 -39.20 -8.06
N SER A 17 56.64 -38.49 -7.07
CA SER A 17 57.41 -38.76 -5.85
C SER A 17 57.39 -37.52 -4.94
N LEU A 18 57.36 -37.73 -3.62
CA LEU A 18 57.96 -36.82 -2.64
C LEU A 18 59.47 -36.66 -2.89
N TYR A 19 60.04 -35.51 -2.50
CA TYR A 19 61.42 -35.22 -2.02
C TYR A 19 62.11 -34.04 -2.76
N LEU A 20 62.33 -32.91 -2.07
CA LEU A 20 63.66 -32.45 -1.59
C LEU A 20 63.60 -30.99 -1.04
N PHE A 21 64.00 -30.82 0.24
CA PHE A 21 64.89 -29.77 0.82
C PHE A 21 64.49 -28.28 0.70
N SER A 22 64.31 -27.48 1.76
CA SER A 22 65.16 -27.18 2.94
C SER A 22 66.59 -26.71 2.61
N HIS A 23 66.81 -25.38 2.70
CA HIS A 23 68.04 -24.61 3.01
C HIS A 23 67.96 -23.26 2.26
N LEU A 24 67.92 -22.10 2.91
CA LEU A 24 69.06 -21.46 3.56
C LEU A 24 68.63 -20.45 4.63
N ARG A 25 69.13 -20.64 5.85
CA ARG A 25 69.33 -19.60 6.87
C ARG A 25 70.67 -18.90 6.60
N THR A 26 70.74 -17.64 7.05
CA THR A 26 71.93 -16.90 7.54
C THR A 26 73.01 -16.39 6.57
N LEU A 27 73.07 -15.05 6.43
CA LEU A 27 74.29 -14.22 6.38
C LEU A 27 73.97 -12.87 7.06
N SER A 28 74.32 -12.67 8.34
CA SER A 28 75.50 -11.94 8.85
C SER A 28 75.50 -10.41 8.54
N ARG A 29 75.21 -9.54 9.52
CA ARG A 29 76.14 -8.88 10.50
C ARG A 29 77.16 -7.90 9.88
N ARG A 30 76.97 -6.58 10.06
CA ARG A 30 77.83 -5.62 10.85
C ARG A 30 77.78 -4.15 10.39
N LEU A 31 77.55 -3.26 11.37
CA LEU A 31 78.15 -1.93 11.70
C LEU A 31 77.16 -1.26 12.70
N ARG A 32 77.35 -1.13 14.03
CA ARG A 32 78.35 -0.44 14.90
C ARG A 32 78.67 0.99 14.39
N VAL A 33 78.64 2.12 15.13
CA VAL A 33 78.63 2.40 16.60
C VAL A 33 78.50 3.94 16.88
N PHE A 34 78.14 4.32 18.12
CA PHE A 34 78.19 5.65 18.84
C PHE A 34 77.03 6.65 18.65
N GLY A 35 76.47 7.33 19.67
CA GLY A 35 76.84 7.45 21.09
C GLY A 35 75.74 8.10 21.96
N VAL A 36 76.00 8.13 23.27
CA VAL A 36 75.12 8.47 24.41
C VAL A 36 75.00 9.99 24.63
N ALA A 37 73.79 10.48 24.97
CA ALA A 37 73.61 11.58 25.93
C ALA A 37 72.21 11.50 26.58
N MET A 38 72.21 11.46 27.91
CA MET A 38 71.08 11.48 28.84
C MET A 38 70.96 12.91 29.40
N VAL A 39 69.74 13.47 29.55
CA VAL A 39 69.25 14.30 30.69
C VAL A 39 67.80 14.83 30.40
N ILE A 40 66.84 14.24 31.14
CA ILE A 40 65.75 14.83 31.97
C ILE A 40 64.78 15.91 31.40
N VAL A 41 63.52 15.46 31.21
CA VAL A 41 62.19 16.04 31.56
C VAL A 41 61.80 17.45 31.08
N CYS A 42 60.80 17.52 30.17
CA CYS A 42 59.51 18.18 30.44
C CYS A 42 58.49 17.91 29.30
N ALA A 43 57.22 17.80 29.68
CA ALA A 43 56.10 17.35 28.86
C ALA A 43 55.75 18.26 27.68
N SER A 44 55.54 17.68 26.49
CA SER A 44 54.53 18.10 25.51
C SER A 44 54.53 17.13 24.31
N ARG A 45 53.35 16.61 23.96
CA ARG A 45 53.13 15.75 22.79
C ARG A 45 53.38 16.54 21.50
N PRO A 46 54.14 16.05 20.51
CA PRO A 46 54.02 16.54 19.16
C PRO A 46 53.05 15.68 18.35
N VAL A 47 52.14 16.40 17.72
CA VAL A 47 51.18 16.00 16.71
C VAL A 47 51.93 15.42 15.51
N PHE A 48 51.90 14.10 15.34
CA PHE A 48 52.20 13.44 14.06
C PHE A 48 50.98 12.58 13.67
N ALA A 49 49.91 13.28 13.29
CA ALA A 49 48.72 12.70 12.67
C ALA A 49 48.09 13.72 11.72
N THR A 50 48.87 14.24 10.76
CA THR A 50 48.37 15.26 9.82
C THR A 50 48.84 15.10 8.38
N ALA A 51 49.61 14.06 8.02
CA ALA A 51 50.01 13.86 6.62
C ALA A 51 49.07 12.90 5.87
N GLU A 52 48.74 11.74 6.46
CA GLU A 52 47.84 10.75 5.81
C GLU A 52 46.38 11.22 5.75
N ALA A 53 45.87 11.81 6.84
CA ALA A 53 44.53 12.40 6.88
C ALA A 53 44.38 13.63 5.97
N ALA A 54 45.47 14.39 5.74
CA ALA A 54 45.46 15.50 4.79
C ALA A 54 45.48 15.01 3.33
N SER A 55 46.16 13.90 3.02
CA SER A 55 46.16 13.33 1.67
C SER A 55 44.80 12.74 1.27
N ALA A 56 44.11 12.07 2.20
CA ALA A 56 42.74 11.58 2.00
C ALA A 56 41.73 12.74 1.82
N GLY A 57 41.92 13.83 2.58
CA GLY A 57 41.13 15.06 2.42
C GLY A 57 41.38 15.79 1.09
N VAL A 58 42.57 15.69 0.51
CA VAL A 58 42.93 16.37 -0.74
C VAL A 58 42.44 15.60 -1.98
N ASP A 59 42.43 14.26 -1.96
CA ASP A 59 41.83 13.46 -3.05
C ASP A 59 40.29 13.51 -3.03
N ALA A 60 39.67 13.58 -1.84
CA ALA A 60 38.23 13.84 -1.66
C ALA A 60 37.83 15.29 -2.01
N VAL A 61 38.78 16.21 -2.19
CA VAL A 61 38.52 17.56 -2.71
C VAL A 61 38.59 17.59 -4.25
N ARG A 62 39.23 16.60 -4.90
CA ARG A 62 39.23 16.43 -6.37
C ARG A 62 37.99 15.71 -6.91
N ARG A 63 37.30 14.92 -6.10
CA ARG A 63 36.02 14.27 -6.42
C ARG A 63 34.97 14.81 -5.45
N GLY A 64 33.89 15.42 -5.94
CA GLY A 64 32.92 16.06 -5.03
C GLY A 64 32.29 15.05 -4.06
N PRO A 65 31.75 15.47 -2.90
CA PRO A 65 31.08 14.58 -1.94
C PRO A 65 30.05 13.63 -2.55
N ILE A 66 29.35 14.09 -3.59
CA ILE A 66 28.35 13.33 -4.34
C ILE A 66 28.99 12.21 -5.16
N ASP A 67 30.19 12.40 -5.71
CA ASP A 67 30.88 11.38 -6.51
C ASP A 67 31.35 10.22 -5.62
N VAL A 68 31.89 10.53 -4.44
CA VAL A 68 32.31 9.52 -3.44
C VAL A 68 31.10 8.72 -2.97
N ALA A 69 30.00 9.40 -2.61
CA ALA A 69 28.76 8.76 -2.20
C ALA A 69 28.13 7.92 -3.32
N ARG A 70 28.14 8.40 -4.57
CA ARG A 70 27.64 7.65 -5.73
C ARG A 70 28.45 6.38 -5.94
N ARG A 71 29.77 6.46 -5.89
CA ARG A 71 30.64 5.28 -5.99
C ARG A 71 30.30 4.26 -4.89
N ALA A 72 30.15 4.70 -3.65
CA ALA A 72 29.81 3.81 -2.53
C ALA A 72 28.49 3.06 -2.76
N LEU A 73 27.47 3.76 -3.27
CA LEU A 73 26.19 3.13 -3.64
C LEU A 73 26.34 2.13 -4.79
N LEU A 74 27.08 2.47 -5.84
CA LEU A 74 27.29 1.59 -6.98
C LEU A 74 28.04 0.32 -6.60
N GLU A 75 29.08 0.42 -5.77
CA GLU A 75 29.82 -0.75 -5.27
C GLU A 75 28.93 -1.62 -4.37
N PHE A 76 28.07 -1.01 -3.55
CA PHE A 76 27.10 -1.73 -2.72
C PHE A 76 26.08 -2.50 -3.58
N GLU A 77 25.53 -1.85 -4.61
CA GLU A 77 24.57 -2.47 -5.54
C GLU A 77 25.21 -3.57 -6.39
N ALA A 78 26.49 -3.43 -6.76
CA ALA A 78 27.27 -4.45 -7.43
C ALA A 78 27.63 -5.65 -6.52
N GLY A 79 27.42 -5.52 -5.21
CA GLY A 79 27.76 -6.54 -4.21
C GLY A 79 29.24 -6.57 -3.82
N HIS A 80 30.03 -5.56 -4.21
CA HIS A 80 31.43 -5.40 -3.78
C HIS A 80 31.47 -4.71 -2.41
N PHE A 81 31.03 -5.44 -1.38
CA PHE A 81 30.82 -4.86 -0.04
C PHE A 81 32.11 -4.36 0.64
N ASP A 82 33.27 -4.89 0.27
CA ASP A 82 34.59 -4.42 0.68
C ASP A 82 34.86 -3.00 0.17
N ARG A 83 34.72 -2.79 -1.15
CA ARG A 83 34.91 -1.47 -1.79
C ARG A 83 33.83 -0.49 -1.38
N ALA A 84 32.60 -0.97 -1.22
CA ALA A 84 31.50 -0.16 -0.73
C ALA A 84 31.79 0.38 0.68
N LEU A 85 32.29 -0.48 1.58
CA LEU A 85 32.66 -0.10 2.93
C LEU A 85 33.75 0.98 2.94
N GLU A 86 34.83 0.80 2.18
CA GLU A 86 35.89 1.82 2.03
C GLU A 86 35.33 3.15 1.53
N ALA A 87 34.49 3.12 0.49
CA ALA A 87 33.89 4.32 -0.07
C ALA A 87 32.90 4.99 0.89
N PHE A 88 32.16 4.23 1.72
CA PHE A 88 31.31 4.81 2.77
C PHE A 88 32.12 5.44 3.89
N GLU A 89 33.29 4.91 4.22
CA GLU A 89 34.21 5.50 5.21
C GLU A 89 34.82 6.81 4.71
N GLU A 90 35.17 6.87 3.43
CA GLU A 90 35.60 8.11 2.77
C GLU A 90 34.47 9.15 2.71
N ALA A 91 33.21 8.70 2.54
CA ALA A 91 32.04 9.57 2.50
C ALA A 91 31.61 10.11 3.88
N ALA A 92 31.90 9.39 4.97
CA ALA A 92 31.43 9.69 6.32
C ALA A 92 31.73 11.12 6.83
N PRO A 93 32.92 11.71 6.61
CA PRO A 93 33.22 13.08 7.06
C PRO A 93 32.62 14.19 6.17
N LEU A 94 32.01 13.87 5.01
CA LEU A 94 31.68 14.86 3.97
C LEU A 94 30.36 15.62 4.19
N GLY A 95 29.68 15.44 5.32
CA GLY A 95 28.50 16.23 5.68
C GLY A 95 27.26 15.99 4.79
N LEU A 96 27.08 14.76 4.30
CA LEU A 96 25.98 14.37 3.40
C LEU A 96 24.60 14.49 4.07
N ALA A 97 23.60 14.91 3.31
CA ALA A 97 22.22 15.08 3.76
C ALA A 97 21.52 13.75 4.09
N ASN A 98 21.88 12.65 3.41
CA ASN A 98 21.38 11.29 3.65
C ASN A 98 22.35 10.44 4.48
N ARG A 99 23.08 11.05 5.44
CA ARG A 99 24.06 10.35 6.27
C ARG A 99 23.49 9.13 7.00
N ASP A 100 22.25 9.21 7.47
CA ASP A 100 21.56 8.08 8.10
C ASP A 100 21.43 6.88 7.15
N ARG A 101 21.11 7.10 5.87
CA ARG A 101 21.10 6.02 4.86
C ARG A 101 22.50 5.44 4.66
N PHE A 102 23.51 6.28 4.51
CA PHE A 102 24.88 5.83 4.24
C PHE A 102 25.48 5.03 5.40
N ASP A 103 25.31 5.51 6.64
CA ASP A 103 25.79 4.79 7.82
C ASP A 103 25.06 3.44 7.99
N LEU A 104 23.80 3.34 7.59
CA LEU A 104 23.07 2.07 7.56
C LEU A 104 23.66 1.12 6.50
N LEU A 105 23.85 1.59 5.26
CA LEU A 105 24.41 0.76 4.18
C LEU A 105 25.85 0.32 4.48
N ARG A 106 26.62 1.17 5.17
CA ARG A 106 27.93 0.82 5.71
C ARG A 106 27.83 -0.37 6.69
N ALA A 107 26.89 -0.30 7.62
CA ALA A 107 26.66 -1.39 8.57
C ALA A 107 26.16 -2.68 7.89
N GLU A 108 25.34 -2.56 6.84
CA GLU A 108 24.93 -3.71 6.01
C GLU A 108 26.11 -4.30 5.24
N SER A 109 27.04 -3.48 4.76
CA SER A 109 28.27 -3.95 4.10
C SER A 109 29.11 -4.79 5.07
N LEU A 110 29.26 -4.35 6.32
CA LEU A 110 29.93 -5.13 7.38
C LEU A 110 29.25 -6.50 7.59
N LEU A 111 27.92 -6.53 7.60
CA LEU A 111 27.16 -7.78 7.73
C LEU A 111 27.42 -8.73 6.56
N HIS A 112 27.38 -8.23 5.32
CA HIS A 112 27.65 -9.03 4.12
C HIS A 112 29.08 -9.57 4.06
N LEU A 113 30.05 -8.86 4.64
CA LEU A 113 31.44 -9.31 4.79
C LEU A 113 31.63 -10.31 5.94
N GLY A 114 30.58 -10.72 6.64
CA GLY A 114 30.65 -11.62 7.80
C GLY A 114 31.19 -10.96 9.08
N ARG A 115 31.40 -9.64 9.09
CA ARG A 115 31.90 -8.87 10.24
C ARG A 115 30.76 -8.51 11.19
N ALA A 116 30.05 -9.55 11.67
CA ALA A 116 28.79 -9.41 12.39
C ALA A 116 28.90 -8.58 13.68
N GLY A 117 29.97 -8.75 14.47
CA GLY A 117 30.18 -7.97 15.70
C GLY A 117 30.34 -6.46 15.45
N GLU A 118 31.05 -6.10 14.37
CA GLU A 118 31.21 -4.70 13.97
C GLU A 118 29.89 -4.13 13.43
N ALA A 119 29.13 -4.92 12.67
CA ALA A 119 27.80 -4.53 12.20
C ALA A 119 26.83 -4.26 13.37
N ILE A 120 26.83 -5.10 14.41
CA ILE A 120 26.02 -4.90 15.63
C ILE A 120 26.39 -3.57 16.30
N THR A 121 27.69 -3.29 16.43
CA THR A 121 28.18 -2.05 17.03
C THR A 121 27.76 -0.84 16.20
N ALA A 122 27.98 -0.89 14.88
CA ALA A 122 27.61 0.18 13.95
C ALA A 122 26.09 0.45 13.97
N LEU A 123 25.25 -0.58 13.96
CA LEU A 123 23.79 -0.45 14.03
C LEU A 123 23.31 0.10 15.38
N SER A 124 24.00 -0.23 16.47
CA SER A 124 23.69 0.32 17.79
C SER A 124 24.00 1.81 17.87
N VAL A 125 25.16 2.22 17.36
CA VAL A 125 25.54 3.64 17.23
C VAL A 125 24.56 4.37 16.31
N TRP A 126 24.22 3.78 15.17
CA TRP A 126 23.26 4.32 14.22
C TRP A 126 21.90 4.59 14.87
N ARG A 127 21.38 3.63 15.66
CA ARG A 127 20.08 3.79 16.35
C ARG A 127 20.09 4.91 17.38
N ALA A 128 21.22 5.15 18.04
CA ALA A 128 21.39 6.24 19.00
C ALA A 128 21.50 7.60 18.29
N ALA A 129 22.23 7.65 17.18
CA ALA A 129 22.43 8.87 16.39
C ALA A 129 21.19 9.30 15.60
N TYR A 130 20.39 8.34 15.12
CA TYR A 130 19.28 8.57 14.19
C TYR A 130 17.92 8.02 14.70
N PRO A 131 17.45 8.42 15.90
CA PRO A 131 16.26 7.83 16.52
C PRO A 131 14.97 8.04 15.71
N ASN A 132 14.92 9.09 14.89
CA ASN A 132 13.77 9.45 14.04
C ASN A 132 14.01 9.17 12.55
N SER A 133 15.08 8.43 12.20
CA SER A 133 15.36 8.15 10.80
C SER A 133 14.26 7.25 10.18
N PRO A 134 13.88 7.52 8.93
CA PRO A 134 12.96 6.66 8.19
C PRO A 134 13.44 5.21 8.06
N TRP A 135 14.76 4.97 8.14
CA TRP A 135 15.37 3.66 7.96
C TRP A 135 15.41 2.82 9.25
N ARG A 136 14.83 3.32 10.35
CA ARG A 136 14.88 2.68 11.67
C ARG A 136 14.36 1.24 11.67
N HIS A 137 13.30 0.99 10.93
CA HIS A 137 12.75 -0.35 10.78
C HIS A 137 13.80 -1.30 10.17
N ARG A 138 14.42 -0.92 9.05
CA ARG A 138 15.45 -1.70 8.35
C ARG A 138 16.67 -1.91 9.24
N ALA A 139 17.12 -0.88 9.95
CA ALA A 139 18.23 -0.99 10.90
C ALA A 139 17.97 -2.02 12.02
N LEU A 140 16.75 -2.06 12.57
CA LEU A 140 16.38 -3.06 13.59
C LEU A 140 16.37 -4.48 13.03
N PHE A 141 15.85 -4.68 11.82
CA PHE A 141 15.87 -6.00 11.17
C PHE A 141 17.30 -6.46 10.88
N ARG A 142 18.14 -5.57 10.34
CA ARG A 142 19.57 -5.83 10.10
C ARG A 142 20.35 -6.09 11.38
N GLN A 143 19.94 -5.50 12.50
CA GLN A 143 20.56 -5.78 13.79
C GLN A 143 20.27 -7.21 14.24
N GLY A 144 19.03 -7.68 14.08
CA GLY A 144 18.70 -9.09 14.32
C GLY A 144 19.45 -10.04 13.39
N ASP A 145 19.58 -9.67 12.10
CA ASP A 145 20.36 -10.44 11.12
C ASP A 145 21.84 -10.55 11.57
N ALA A 146 22.44 -9.45 12.01
CA ALA A 146 23.81 -9.41 12.51
C ALA A 146 23.99 -10.19 13.82
N GLN A 147 23.03 -10.12 14.75
CA GLN A 147 23.04 -10.92 15.97
C GLN A 147 22.97 -12.43 15.68
N SER A 148 22.09 -12.84 14.76
CA SER A 148 21.99 -14.24 14.33
C SER A 148 23.29 -14.73 13.67
N ALA A 149 23.91 -13.90 12.82
CA ALA A 149 25.18 -14.19 12.19
C ALA A 149 26.34 -14.28 13.19
N ALA A 150 26.32 -13.47 14.26
CA ALA A 150 27.27 -13.53 15.36
C ALA A 150 27.04 -14.72 16.31
N GLY A 151 25.94 -15.47 16.14
CA GLY A 151 25.56 -16.58 17.01
C GLY A 151 24.79 -16.19 18.28
N ASP A 152 24.48 -14.91 18.47
CA ASP A 152 23.63 -14.43 19.57
C ASP A 152 22.15 -14.59 19.20
N LEU A 153 21.71 -15.86 19.21
CA LEU A 153 20.40 -16.30 18.75
C LEU A 153 19.24 -15.72 19.59
N THR A 154 19.43 -15.61 20.90
CA THR A 154 18.41 -15.10 21.81
C THR A 154 18.23 -13.59 21.63
N ALA A 155 19.33 -12.83 21.47
CA ALA A 155 19.23 -11.41 21.15
C ALA A 155 18.60 -11.18 19.77
N ALA A 156 18.93 -12.00 18.77
CA ALA A 156 18.33 -11.91 17.43
C ALA A 156 16.80 -12.06 17.48
N LEU A 157 16.30 -13.12 18.13
CA LEU A 157 14.85 -13.33 18.30
C LEU A 157 14.18 -12.17 19.04
N SER A 158 14.79 -11.68 20.13
CA SER A 158 14.29 -10.54 20.89
C SER A 158 14.18 -9.28 20.02
N THR A 159 15.25 -8.96 19.28
CA THR A 159 15.30 -7.79 18.39
C THR A 159 14.27 -7.88 17.27
N TRP A 160 14.17 -9.02 16.57
CA TRP A 160 13.17 -9.20 15.52
C TRP A 160 11.75 -9.19 16.06
N THR A 161 11.49 -9.79 17.21
CA THR A 161 10.16 -9.79 17.83
C THR A 161 9.73 -8.38 18.20
N ALA A 162 10.62 -7.59 18.82
CA ALA A 162 10.36 -6.18 19.10
C ALA A 162 10.16 -5.37 17.81
N ALA A 163 10.98 -5.62 16.79
CA ALA A 163 10.88 -4.96 15.49
C ALA A 163 9.56 -5.29 14.78
N LEU A 164 9.11 -6.55 14.77
CA LEU A 164 7.85 -6.96 14.15
C LEU A 164 6.61 -6.50 14.94
N SER A 165 6.72 -6.42 16.26
CA SER A 165 5.67 -5.85 17.11
C SER A 165 5.52 -4.35 16.87
N THR A 166 6.64 -3.68 16.64
CA THR A 166 6.69 -2.25 16.32
C THR A 166 6.21 -2.03 14.88
N TYR A 167 6.77 -2.73 13.89
CA TYR A 167 6.54 -2.61 12.44
C TYR A 167 5.87 -3.86 11.81
N PRO A 168 4.60 -4.17 12.12
CA PRO A 168 3.94 -5.41 11.66
C PRO A 168 3.70 -5.45 10.13
N GLU A 169 3.75 -4.30 9.46
CA GLU A 169 3.60 -4.13 8.02
C GLU A 169 4.92 -4.18 7.22
N TYR A 170 6.06 -4.49 7.86
CA TYR A 170 7.35 -4.52 7.16
C TYR A 170 7.32 -5.47 5.94
N PRO A 171 7.69 -4.99 4.72
CA PRO A 171 7.58 -5.80 3.50
C PRO A 171 8.31 -7.14 3.57
N ALA A 172 9.50 -7.17 4.19
CA ALA A 172 10.30 -8.39 4.32
C ALA A 172 9.99 -9.20 5.60
N ARG A 173 8.85 -8.97 6.27
CA ARG A 173 8.45 -9.73 7.48
C ARG A 173 8.40 -11.24 7.27
N GLY A 174 8.05 -11.71 6.06
CA GLY A 174 8.07 -13.13 5.72
C GLY A 174 9.49 -13.72 5.78
N ALA A 175 10.48 -12.96 5.30
CA ALA A 175 11.89 -13.36 5.37
C ALA A 175 12.39 -13.38 6.83
N VAL A 176 11.96 -12.39 7.63
CA VAL A 176 12.28 -12.34 9.06
C VAL A 176 11.66 -13.53 9.80
N TRP A 177 10.40 -13.88 9.56
CA TRP A 177 9.78 -15.07 10.17
C TRP A 177 10.49 -16.37 9.77
N LEU A 178 10.96 -16.48 8.52
CA LEU A 178 11.76 -17.63 8.12
C LEU A 178 13.13 -17.65 8.82
N ALA A 179 13.77 -16.49 9.00
CA ALA A 179 15.00 -16.39 9.78
C ALA A 179 14.78 -16.73 11.26
N MET A 180 13.66 -16.29 11.85
CA MET A 180 13.26 -16.70 13.20
C MET A 180 13.04 -18.21 13.28
N ALA A 181 12.42 -18.83 12.26
CA ALA A 181 12.25 -20.28 12.22
C ALA A 181 13.60 -21.03 12.24
N ASP A 182 14.58 -20.57 11.47
CA ASP A 182 15.94 -21.12 11.47
C ASP A 182 16.63 -20.95 12.84
N VAL A 183 16.50 -19.77 13.44
CA VAL A 183 17.09 -19.50 14.76
C VAL A 183 16.44 -20.32 15.87
N GLU A 184 15.12 -20.46 15.89
CA GLU A 184 14.40 -21.33 16.85
C GLU A 184 14.85 -22.78 16.71
N LEU A 185 15.10 -23.26 15.49
CA LEU A 185 15.61 -24.60 15.26
C LEU A 185 17.03 -24.76 15.85
N ARG A 186 17.91 -23.78 15.62
CA ARG A 186 19.28 -23.76 16.17
C ARG A 186 19.31 -23.66 17.70
N LEU A 187 18.27 -23.08 18.30
CA LEU A 187 18.06 -23.04 19.76
C LEU A 187 17.46 -24.33 20.32
N GLY A 188 17.06 -25.29 19.47
CA GLY A 188 16.45 -26.55 19.92
C GLY A 188 14.95 -26.46 20.18
N HIS A 189 14.25 -25.48 19.59
CA HIS A 189 12.80 -25.29 19.67
C HIS A 189 12.09 -25.68 18.35
N PRO A 190 12.04 -26.98 17.99
CA PRO A 190 11.53 -27.42 16.68
C PRO A 190 10.06 -27.07 16.46
N VAL A 191 9.24 -27.06 17.51
CA VAL A 191 7.81 -26.71 17.42
C VAL A 191 7.62 -25.25 17.02
N GLU A 192 8.38 -24.32 17.63
CA GLU A 192 8.31 -22.90 17.30
C GLU A 192 8.92 -22.61 15.92
N ALA A 193 10.03 -23.27 15.58
CA ALA A 193 10.62 -23.22 14.25
C ALA A 193 9.60 -23.58 13.17
N GLN A 194 8.87 -24.67 13.38
CA GLN A 194 7.84 -25.12 12.47
C GLN A 194 6.68 -24.13 12.38
N ARG A 195 6.19 -23.62 13.53
CA ARG A 195 5.11 -22.63 13.59
C ARG A 195 5.44 -21.40 12.75
N TRP A 196 6.64 -20.85 12.89
CA TRP A 196 7.08 -19.70 12.11
C TRP A 196 7.13 -20.00 10.60
N ALA A 197 7.73 -21.13 10.20
CA ALA A 197 7.84 -21.49 8.80
C ALA A 197 6.46 -21.73 8.14
N LEU A 198 5.55 -22.43 8.81
CA LEU A 198 4.18 -22.66 8.33
C LEU A 198 3.36 -21.37 8.28
N ARG A 199 3.62 -20.44 9.20
CA ARG A 199 3.03 -19.11 9.15
C ARG A 199 3.46 -18.36 7.90
N VAL A 200 4.73 -18.45 7.49
CA VAL A 200 5.19 -17.87 6.22
C VAL A 200 4.43 -18.46 5.03
N VAL A 201 4.30 -19.79 4.96
CA VAL A 201 3.61 -20.48 3.85
C VAL A 201 2.13 -20.08 3.75
N SER A 202 1.44 -19.98 4.87
CA SER A 202 0.02 -19.57 4.89
C SER A 202 -0.17 -18.06 4.62
N THR A 203 0.76 -17.23 5.10
CA THR A 203 0.67 -15.76 5.11
C THR A 203 1.32 -15.11 3.88
N PHE A 204 2.12 -15.78 3.07
CA PHE A 204 2.71 -15.20 1.85
C PHE A 204 2.62 -16.14 0.64
N PRO A 205 1.43 -16.67 0.30
CA PRO A 205 1.29 -17.59 -0.83
C PRO A 205 1.67 -16.91 -2.14
N GLY A 206 2.64 -17.50 -2.84
CA GLY A 206 3.18 -16.99 -4.10
C GLY A 206 4.40 -16.08 -3.96
N ASP A 207 4.76 -15.68 -2.74
CA ASP A 207 6.04 -14.99 -2.49
C ASP A 207 7.19 -16.02 -2.56
N PRO A 208 8.35 -15.70 -3.18
CA PRO A 208 9.53 -16.57 -3.16
C PRO A 208 9.93 -17.06 -1.76
N VAL A 209 9.68 -16.27 -0.71
CA VAL A 209 9.94 -16.68 0.67
C VAL A 209 9.05 -17.84 1.12
N SER A 210 7.83 -17.96 0.58
CA SER A 210 6.94 -19.09 0.87
C SER A 210 7.46 -20.38 0.27
N ALA A 211 8.08 -20.35 -0.91
CA ALA A 211 8.74 -21.53 -1.47
C ALA A 211 9.93 -21.95 -0.59
N SER A 212 10.72 -20.98 -0.13
CA SER A 212 11.84 -21.21 0.78
C SER A 212 11.39 -21.78 2.13
N ALA A 213 10.30 -21.26 2.68
CA ALA A 213 9.69 -21.78 3.91
C ALA A 213 9.09 -23.18 3.73
N ALA A 214 8.48 -23.46 2.58
CA ALA A 214 7.98 -24.80 2.26
C ALA A 214 9.13 -25.82 2.15
N LEU A 215 10.25 -25.44 1.53
CA LEU A 215 11.47 -26.25 1.48
C LEU A 215 12.06 -26.46 2.89
N PHE A 216 12.11 -25.41 3.71
CA PHE A 216 12.52 -25.52 5.11
C PHE A 216 11.66 -26.55 5.85
N VAL A 217 10.33 -26.44 5.74
CA VAL A 217 9.41 -27.40 6.37
C VAL A 217 9.63 -28.80 5.83
N SER A 218 9.77 -28.96 4.51
CA SER A 218 9.97 -30.27 3.89
C SER A 218 11.26 -30.96 4.32
N ARG A 219 12.33 -30.18 4.52
CA ARG A 219 13.65 -30.70 4.92
C ARG A 219 13.70 -31.03 6.40
N VAL A 220 13.14 -30.16 7.25
CA VAL A 220 13.25 -30.25 8.71
C VAL A 220 12.14 -31.12 9.31
N PHE A 221 10.95 -31.11 8.71
CA PHE A 221 9.74 -31.82 9.18
C PHE A 221 9.15 -32.74 8.08
N PRO A 222 9.90 -33.75 7.59
CA PRO A 222 9.55 -34.53 6.41
C PRO A 222 8.29 -35.39 6.56
N GLN A 223 7.92 -35.80 7.78
CA GLN A 223 6.68 -36.56 8.01
C GLN A 223 5.39 -35.72 7.86
N GLU A 224 5.53 -34.40 7.85
CA GLU A 224 4.41 -33.46 7.87
C GLU A 224 4.27 -32.67 6.55
N ALA A 225 5.33 -32.62 5.75
CA ALA A 225 5.36 -32.04 4.41
C ALA A 225 4.36 -32.70 3.43
N THR A 226 4.02 -33.96 3.67
CA THR A 226 3.09 -34.77 2.85
C THR A 226 1.62 -34.52 3.19
N SER A 227 1.32 -33.80 4.27
CA SER A 227 -0.05 -33.53 4.71
C SER A 227 -0.42 -32.08 4.42
N THR A 228 -1.38 -31.87 3.51
CA THR A 228 -2.07 -30.58 3.31
C THR A 228 -2.76 -30.06 4.59
N LEU A 229 -2.79 -30.86 5.67
CA LEU A 229 -3.40 -30.59 6.97
C LEU A 229 -2.38 -30.45 8.13
N ALA A 230 -1.08 -30.60 7.90
CA ALA A 230 -0.06 -30.46 8.95
C ALA A 230 -0.07 -29.08 9.66
N PRO A 231 -0.16 -27.93 8.95
CA PRO A 231 -0.33 -26.64 9.63
C PRO A 231 -1.61 -26.51 10.45
N THR A 232 -2.61 -27.35 10.15
CA THR A 232 -3.89 -27.39 10.85
C THR A 232 -3.84 -28.22 12.13
N ARG A 233 -2.83 -29.09 12.33
CA ARG A 233 -2.77 -30.00 13.48
C ARG A 233 -2.06 -29.42 14.70
N LEU A 234 -1.13 -28.49 14.49
CA LEU A 234 -0.25 -27.93 15.52
C LEU A 234 -0.66 -26.53 16.02
N ALA A 235 -1.61 -25.90 15.32
CA ALA A 235 -2.16 -24.59 15.66
C ALA A 235 -3.30 -24.73 16.67
N SER A 236 -3.36 -23.81 17.65
CA SER A 236 -4.49 -23.77 18.58
C SER A 236 -5.82 -23.60 17.84
N PRO A 237 -6.96 -24.01 18.41
CA PRO A 237 -8.28 -23.73 17.84
C PRO A 237 -8.48 -22.26 17.42
N GLU A 238 -7.98 -21.32 18.22
CA GLU A 238 -8.03 -19.86 17.96
C GLU A 238 -7.14 -19.46 16.78
N GLU A 239 -5.92 -19.99 16.71
CA GLU A 239 -4.99 -19.75 15.60
C GLU A 239 -5.54 -20.30 14.29
N ARG A 240 -6.17 -21.48 14.30
CA ARG A 240 -6.85 -22.04 13.13
C ARG A 240 -7.99 -21.16 12.66
N LEU A 241 -8.80 -20.62 13.58
CA LEU A 241 -9.88 -19.71 13.24
C LEU A 241 -9.34 -18.42 12.61
N SER A 242 -8.29 -17.83 13.20
CA SER A 242 -7.62 -16.62 12.70
C SER A 242 -6.99 -16.85 11.33
N THR A 243 -6.28 -17.97 11.15
CA THR A 243 -5.63 -18.35 9.89
C THR A 243 -6.65 -18.59 8.79
N GLY A 244 -7.73 -19.32 9.07
CA GLY A 244 -8.83 -19.49 8.12
C GLY A 244 -9.45 -18.14 7.72
N ALA A 245 -9.60 -17.22 8.66
CA ALA A 245 -10.13 -15.89 8.38
C ALA A 245 -9.19 -15.04 7.50
N ASP A 246 -7.88 -15.16 7.67
CA ASP A 246 -6.87 -14.52 6.83
C ASP A 246 -6.86 -15.11 5.41
N LEU A 247 -6.88 -16.44 5.29
CA LEU A 247 -6.99 -17.15 4.00
C LEU A 247 -8.23 -16.69 3.21
N ARG A 248 -9.39 -16.55 3.88
CA ARG A 248 -10.61 -16.01 3.27
C ARG A 248 -10.43 -14.58 2.78
N LYS A 249 -9.82 -13.68 3.58
CA LYS A 249 -9.55 -12.29 3.18
C LYS A 249 -8.67 -12.21 1.92
N ARG A 250 -7.76 -13.17 1.76
CA ARG A 250 -6.87 -13.31 0.58
C ARG A 250 -7.51 -14.06 -0.59
N LYS A 251 -8.80 -14.40 -0.49
CA LYS A 251 -9.56 -15.15 -1.51
C LYS A 251 -9.07 -16.59 -1.74
N ARG A 252 -8.31 -17.17 -0.80
CA ARG A 252 -7.92 -18.60 -0.81
C ARG A 252 -9.05 -19.45 -0.24
N PHE A 253 -10.17 -19.47 -0.94
CA PHE A 253 -11.43 -19.99 -0.40
C PHE A 253 -11.39 -21.49 -0.06
N ARG A 254 -10.81 -22.33 -0.92
CA ARG A 254 -10.72 -23.79 -0.69
C ARG A 254 -10.00 -24.13 0.62
N GLU A 255 -8.85 -23.48 0.85
CA GLU A 255 -8.04 -23.72 2.05
C GLU A 255 -8.71 -23.17 3.31
N ALA A 256 -9.34 -21.99 3.21
CA ALA A 256 -10.14 -21.42 4.28
C ALA A 256 -11.30 -22.36 4.67
N VAL A 257 -12.04 -22.90 3.68
CA VAL A 257 -13.11 -23.87 3.93
C VAL A 257 -12.57 -25.13 4.60
N ALA A 258 -11.48 -25.70 4.10
CA ALA A 258 -10.85 -26.89 4.71
C ALA A 258 -10.46 -26.65 6.18
N MET A 259 -9.87 -25.49 6.47
CA MET A 259 -9.51 -25.07 7.83
C MET A 259 -10.73 -24.97 8.75
N PHE A 260 -11.81 -24.33 8.28
CA PHE A 260 -13.04 -24.18 9.06
C PHE A 260 -13.78 -25.49 9.25
N VAL A 261 -13.77 -26.40 8.27
CA VAL A 261 -14.34 -27.74 8.38
C VAL A 261 -13.59 -28.56 9.43
N ALA A 262 -12.26 -28.56 9.39
CA ALA A 262 -11.43 -29.24 10.36
C ALA A 262 -11.69 -28.72 11.79
N LEU A 263 -11.74 -27.40 11.97
CA LEU A 263 -12.02 -26.79 13.26
C LEU A 263 -13.45 -27.04 13.76
N ALA A 264 -14.45 -27.01 12.87
CA ALA A 264 -15.85 -27.24 13.24
C ALA A 264 -16.12 -28.68 13.72
N SER A 265 -15.28 -29.63 13.29
CA SER A 265 -15.35 -31.06 13.65
C SER A 265 -14.42 -31.44 14.81
N ASP A 266 -13.62 -30.50 15.32
CA ASP A 266 -12.68 -30.76 16.39
C ASP A 266 -13.39 -30.85 17.76
N GLY A 267 -13.49 -32.07 18.29
CA GLY A 267 -14.09 -32.35 19.59
C GLY A 267 -13.38 -31.68 20.77
N THR A 268 -12.08 -31.40 20.64
CA THR A 268 -11.28 -30.77 21.70
C THR A 268 -11.48 -29.25 21.79
N ALA A 269 -11.95 -28.62 20.71
CA ALA A 269 -12.19 -27.18 20.67
C ALA A 269 -13.38 -26.75 21.55
N ALA A 270 -13.43 -25.48 21.95
CA ALA A 270 -14.61 -24.94 22.63
C ALA A 270 -15.85 -24.95 21.71
N LYS A 271 -17.05 -25.15 22.28
CA LYS A 271 -18.32 -25.14 21.51
C LYS A 271 -18.52 -23.84 20.74
N ALA A 272 -18.13 -22.70 21.32
CA ALA A 272 -18.20 -21.38 20.69
C ALA A 272 -17.30 -21.29 19.45
N LEU A 273 -16.04 -21.75 19.54
CA LEU A 273 -15.10 -21.75 18.41
C LEU A 273 -15.57 -22.63 17.26
N ARG A 274 -16.15 -23.79 17.56
CA ARG A 274 -16.78 -24.63 16.53
C ARG A 274 -17.95 -23.93 15.84
N ALA A 275 -18.77 -23.18 16.59
CA ALA A 275 -19.87 -22.41 16.02
C ALA A 275 -19.36 -21.27 15.13
N ASP A 276 -18.32 -20.56 15.55
CA ASP A 276 -17.66 -19.52 14.74
C ASP A 276 -17.04 -20.11 13.47
N ALA A 277 -16.41 -21.27 13.55
CA ALA A 277 -15.87 -21.98 12.39
C ALA A 277 -16.97 -22.30 11.37
N ARG A 278 -18.13 -22.82 11.80
CA ARG A 278 -19.29 -23.07 10.91
C ARG A 278 -19.82 -21.78 10.28
N TRP A 279 -19.91 -20.71 11.06
CA TRP A 279 -20.29 -19.39 10.55
C TRP A 279 -19.32 -18.89 9.47
N HIS A 280 -18.02 -18.99 9.73
CA HIS A 280 -16.98 -18.58 8.79
C HIS A 280 -16.93 -19.46 7.55
N LYS A 281 -17.17 -20.77 7.66
CA LYS A 281 -17.33 -21.68 6.52
C LYS A 281 -18.47 -21.22 5.60
N ALA A 282 -19.67 -21.03 6.14
CA ALA A 282 -20.85 -20.60 5.38
C ALA A 282 -20.60 -19.28 4.63
N ARG A 283 -19.95 -18.32 5.31
CA ARG A 283 -19.55 -17.05 4.70
C ARG A 283 -18.49 -17.21 3.61
N THR A 284 -17.54 -18.13 3.79
CA THR A 284 -16.48 -18.38 2.80
C THR A 284 -17.07 -18.96 1.52
N LEU A 285 -18.02 -19.91 1.65
CA LEU A 285 -18.76 -20.48 0.52
C LEU A 285 -19.57 -19.41 -0.23
N TRP A 286 -20.22 -18.50 0.49
CA TRP A 286 -20.93 -17.40 -0.14
C TRP A 286 -19.98 -16.46 -0.90
N GLU A 287 -18.81 -16.15 -0.34
CA GLU A 287 -17.80 -15.29 -0.98
C GLU A 287 -17.09 -15.97 -2.16
N SER A 288 -17.00 -17.31 -2.19
CA SER A 288 -16.49 -18.08 -3.32
C SER A 288 -17.50 -18.25 -4.46
N GLY A 289 -18.79 -17.97 -4.21
CA GLY A 289 -19.88 -18.14 -5.17
C GLY A 289 -20.60 -19.49 -5.10
N GLU A 290 -20.25 -20.33 -4.13
CA GLU A 290 -20.88 -21.63 -3.85
C GLU A 290 -22.20 -21.42 -3.07
N PHE A 291 -23.16 -20.76 -3.72
CA PHE A 291 -24.38 -20.28 -3.07
C PHE A 291 -25.31 -21.42 -2.61
N LYS A 292 -25.28 -22.59 -3.25
CA LYS A 292 -26.14 -23.72 -2.87
C LYS A 292 -25.67 -24.31 -1.54
N GLU A 293 -24.38 -24.54 -1.42
CA GLU A 293 -23.69 -25.05 -0.24
C GLU A 293 -23.78 -24.04 0.91
N ALA A 294 -23.56 -22.76 0.62
CA ALA A 294 -23.73 -21.68 1.59
C ALA A 294 -25.16 -21.62 2.15
N LEU A 295 -26.19 -21.82 1.31
CA LEU A 295 -27.58 -21.82 1.74
C LEU A 295 -27.86 -22.95 2.74
N VAL A 296 -27.37 -24.17 2.46
CA VAL A 296 -27.49 -25.32 3.36
C VAL A 296 -26.83 -25.02 4.71
N ASP A 297 -25.61 -24.48 4.69
CA ASP A 297 -24.89 -24.15 5.92
C ASP A 297 -25.60 -23.04 6.73
N PHE A 298 -26.13 -22.00 6.08
CA PHE A 298 -26.89 -20.95 6.77
C PHE A 298 -28.22 -21.46 7.32
N GLN A 299 -28.89 -22.40 6.65
CA GLN A 299 -30.11 -23.05 7.16
C GLN A 299 -29.81 -23.92 8.38
N ALA A 300 -28.69 -24.66 8.38
CA ALA A 300 -28.25 -25.41 9.55
C ALA A 300 -27.94 -24.48 10.74
N LEU A 301 -27.25 -23.36 10.50
CA LEU A 301 -26.99 -22.34 11.52
C LEU A 301 -28.28 -21.70 12.06
N LYS A 302 -29.27 -21.48 11.18
CA LYS A 302 -30.61 -20.99 11.56
C LYS A 302 -31.28 -21.97 12.52
N GLY A 303 -31.31 -23.26 12.20
CA GLY A 303 -31.93 -24.29 13.06
C GLY A 303 -31.28 -24.39 14.44
N VAL A 304 -29.95 -24.24 14.52
CA VAL A 304 -29.23 -24.16 15.79
C VAL A 304 -29.64 -22.92 16.60
N ALA A 305 -29.78 -21.76 15.95
CA ALA A 305 -30.19 -20.53 16.62
C ALA A 305 -31.66 -20.59 17.09
N GLU A 306 -32.55 -21.20 16.30
CA GLU A 306 -33.95 -21.44 16.66
C GLU A 306 -34.07 -22.33 17.90
N ALA A 307 -33.35 -23.47 17.91
CA ALA A 307 -33.34 -24.38 19.05
C ALA A 307 -32.78 -23.76 20.33
N ALA A 308 -31.87 -22.78 20.20
CA ALA A 308 -31.29 -22.06 21.32
C ALA A 308 -32.10 -20.83 21.78
N GLY A 309 -33.17 -20.45 21.06
CA GLY A 309 -33.88 -19.20 21.30
C GLY A 309 -33.04 -17.93 21.04
N ASP A 310 -31.93 -18.05 20.30
CA ASP A 310 -31.00 -16.94 20.05
C ASP A 310 -31.52 -16.05 18.92
N THR A 311 -32.34 -15.07 19.30
CA THR A 311 -32.98 -14.14 18.36
C THR A 311 -31.95 -13.32 17.56
N ARG A 312 -30.78 -13.00 18.14
CA ARG A 312 -29.75 -12.21 17.45
C ARG A 312 -29.12 -13.01 16.32
N HIS A 313 -28.72 -14.25 16.59
CA HIS A 313 -28.15 -15.13 15.56
C HIS A 313 -29.19 -15.58 14.55
N LEU A 314 -30.44 -15.79 14.97
CA LEU A 314 -31.55 -16.12 14.08
C LEU A 314 -31.77 -15.03 13.02
N ARG A 315 -31.88 -13.75 13.45
CA ARG A 315 -31.99 -12.61 12.53
C ARG A 315 -30.81 -12.50 11.58
N ARG A 316 -29.60 -12.77 12.09
CA ARG A 316 -28.38 -12.80 11.27
C ARG A 316 -28.43 -13.89 10.20
N CYS A 317 -28.89 -15.10 10.55
CA CYS A 317 -29.03 -16.21 9.61
C CYS A 317 -30.07 -15.87 8.52
N HIS A 318 -31.24 -15.38 8.90
CA HIS A 318 -32.26 -14.93 7.94
C HIS A 318 -31.73 -13.90 6.94
N ARG A 319 -30.91 -12.94 7.38
CA ARG A 319 -30.31 -11.95 6.48
C ARG A 319 -29.42 -12.60 5.42
N TRP A 320 -28.52 -13.48 5.84
CA TRP A 320 -27.60 -14.16 4.92
C TRP A 320 -28.31 -15.18 4.04
N ILE A 321 -29.35 -15.85 4.54
CA ILE A 321 -30.24 -16.68 3.72
C ILE A 321 -30.90 -15.81 2.64
N GLY A 322 -31.42 -14.63 3.00
CA GLY A 322 -32.01 -13.69 2.05
C GLY A 322 -31.04 -13.29 0.92
N TYR A 323 -29.83 -12.85 1.27
CA TYR A 323 -28.80 -12.53 0.28
C TYR A 323 -28.36 -13.73 -0.55
N THR A 324 -28.36 -14.94 0.01
CA THR A 324 -27.99 -16.16 -0.72
C THR A 324 -29.09 -16.55 -1.72
N LEU A 325 -30.35 -16.47 -1.31
CA LEU A 325 -31.51 -16.74 -2.16
C LEU A 325 -31.64 -15.73 -3.31
N GLU A 326 -31.32 -14.46 -3.08
CA GLU A 326 -31.22 -13.45 -4.14
C GLU A 326 -30.22 -13.87 -5.22
N ARG A 327 -29.02 -14.31 -4.82
CA ARG A 327 -27.98 -14.76 -5.77
C ARG A 327 -28.37 -16.03 -6.53
N LEU A 328 -29.27 -16.83 -5.96
CA LEU A 328 -29.87 -18.00 -6.60
C LEU A 328 -31.11 -17.68 -7.45
N GLY A 329 -31.54 -16.42 -7.51
CA GLY A 329 -32.74 -16.00 -8.25
C GLY A 329 -34.07 -16.37 -7.57
N ARG A 330 -34.04 -16.82 -6.31
CA ARG A 330 -35.23 -17.21 -5.53
C ARG A 330 -35.83 -15.99 -4.83
N THR A 331 -36.35 -15.06 -5.63
CA THR A 331 -36.70 -13.70 -5.19
C THR A 331 -37.75 -13.65 -4.08
N ASP A 332 -38.82 -14.46 -4.15
CA ASP A 332 -39.89 -14.44 -3.15
C ASP A 332 -39.40 -14.92 -1.77
N GLU A 333 -38.60 -15.99 -1.76
CA GLU A 333 -38.02 -16.53 -0.54
C GLU A 333 -36.94 -15.62 0.05
N ALA A 334 -36.19 -14.93 -0.81
CA ALA A 334 -35.24 -13.91 -0.41
C ALA A 334 -35.95 -12.74 0.30
N ALA A 335 -37.05 -12.23 -0.28
CA ALA A 335 -37.84 -11.15 0.31
C ALA A 335 -38.40 -11.54 1.69
N LEU A 336 -38.96 -12.75 1.81
CA LEU A 336 -39.44 -13.28 3.09
C LEU A 336 -38.32 -13.37 4.12
N SER A 337 -37.15 -13.89 3.73
CA SER A 337 -36.01 -14.04 4.62
C SER A 337 -35.48 -12.69 5.11
N LEU A 338 -35.42 -11.68 4.24
CA LEU A 338 -35.05 -10.31 4.64
C LEU A 338 -36.06 -9.68 5.59
N ALA A 339 -37.36 -9.91 5.37
CA ALA A 339 -38.41 -9.45 6.26
C ALA A 339 -38.28 -10.10 7.66
N LEU A 340 -38.06 -11.41 7.74
CA LEU A 340 -37.81 -12.15 8.99
C LEU A 340 -36.54 -11.67 9.70
N ALA A 341 -35.49 -11.33 8.94
CA ALA A 341 -34.24 -10.79 9.51
C ALA A 341 -34.41 -9.47 10.26
N SER A 342 -35.48 -8.73 9.98
CA SER A 342 -35.81 -7.48 10.69
C SER A 342 -36.39 -7.69 12.09
N GLY A 343 -36.91 -8.89 12.38
CA GLY A 343 -37.64 -9.20 13.60
C GLY A 343 -39.13 -8.83 13.55
N ASN A 344 -39.62 -8.22 12.48
CA ASN A 344 -41.03 -7.94 12.24
C ASN A 344 -41.33 -8.08 10.74
N ALA A 345 -41.74 -9.28 10.33
CA ALA A 345 -41.94 -9.59 8.90
C ALA A 345 -43.15 -8.88 8.29
N GLU A 346 -44.20 -8.62 9.09
CA GLU A 346 -45.41 -7.93 8.63
C GLU A 346 -45.14 -6.43 8.38
N THR A 347 -44.41 -5.80 9.30
CA THR A 347 -44.06 -4.38 9.24
C THR A 347 -42.55 -4.16 9.35
N PRO A 348 -41.76 -4.53 8.31
CA PRO A 348 -40.33 -4.33 8.33
C PRO A 348 -39.96 -2.84 8.39
N PRO A 349 -38.79 -2.50 8.98
CA PRO A 349 -38.29 -1.13 9.01
C PRO A 349 -37.95 -0.63 7.60
N GLN A 350 -37.95 0.69 7.41
CA GLN A 350 -37.76 1.33 6.09
C GLN A 350 -36.54 0.82 5.29
N PRO A 351 -35.35 0.58 5.87
CA PRO A 351 -34.23 0.02 5.12
C PRO A 351 -34.51 -1.37 4.54
N VAL A 352 -35.22 -2.22 5.30
CA VAL A 352 -35.58 -3.58 4.84
C VAL A 352 -36.68 -3.51 3.77
N VAL A 353 -37.64 -2.58 3.92
CA VAL A 353 -38.63 -2.29 2.86
C VAL A 353 -37.93 -1.84 1.58
N GLU A 354 -36.89 -1.01 1.68
CA GLU A 354 -36.09 -0.53 0.55
C GLU A 354 -35.34 -1.69 -0.11
N ASP A 355 -34.66 -2.53 0.67
CA ASP A 355 -33.96 -3.74 0.18
C ASP A 355 -34.91 -4.67 -0.58
N ILE A 356 -36.10 -4.95 -0.04
CA ILE A 356 -37.09 -5.83 -0.68
C ILE A 356 -37.69 -5.19 -1.95
N ALA A 357 -37.93 -3.87 -1.94
CA ALA A 357 -38.42 -3.16 -3.12
C ALA A 357 -37.41 -3.27 -4.27
N TRP A 358 -36.13 -3.02 -3.99
CA TRP A 358 -35.06 -3.13 -4.99
C TRP A 358 -34.80 -4.57 -5.43
N LEU A 359 -34.91 -5.54 -4.52
CA LEU A 359 -34.80 -6.96 -4.84
C LEU A 359 -35.81 -7.36 -5.94
N TYR A 360 -37.09 -7.04 -5.76
CA TYR A 360 -38.12 -7.32 -6.77
C TYR A 360 -37.91 -6.51 -8.05
N PHE A 361 -37.53 -5.23 -7.92
CA PHE A 361 -37.29 -4.35 -9.06
C PHE A 361 -36.17 -4.88 -9.96
N ASN A 362 -35.04 -5.27 -9.36
CA ASN A 362 -33.86 -5.77 -10.07
C ASN A 362 -34.10 -7.15 -10.69
N ALA A 363 -34.95 -7.97 -10.06
CA ALA A 363 -35.42 -9.23 -10.62
C ALA A 363 -36.42 -9.05 -11.80
N GLY A 364 -36.79 -7.81 -12.15
CA GLY A 364 -37.77 -7.52 -13.19
C GLY A 364 -39.23 -7.74 -12.76
N ALA A 365 -39.46 -8.10 -11.49
CA ALA A 365 -40.78 -8.32 -10.92
C ALA A 365 -41.44 -7.00 -10.50
N TYR A 366 -41.61 -6.06 -11.44
CA TYR A 366 -42.07 -4.69 -11.15
C TYR A 366 -43.40 -4.63 -10.41
N LYS A 367 -44.37 -5.47 -10.79
CA LYS A 367 -45.67 -5.57 -10.11
C LYS A 367 -45.54 -5.97 -8.63
N LYS A 368 -44.60 -6.85 -8.30
CA LYS A 368 -44.32 -7.23 -6.91
C LYS A 368 -43.57 -6.14 -6.17
N SER A 369 -42.73 -5.34 -6.85
CA SER A 369 -41.98 -4.23 -6.22
C SER A 369 -42.87 -3.03 -5.84
N GLU A 370 -43.95 -2.80 -6.57
CA GLU A 370 -44.86 -1.65 -6.39
C GLU A 370 -45.38 -1.47 -4.95
N PRO A 371 -45.99 -2.47 -4.29
CA PRO A 371 -46.45 -2.31 -2.91
C PRO A 371 -45.32 -2.02 -1.92
N TRP A 372 -44.08 -2.45 -2.21
CA TRP A 372 -42.93 -2.14 -1.36
C TRP A 372 -42.46 -0.69 -1.53
N PHE A 373 -42.37 -0.19 -2.77
CA PHE A 373 -42.08 1.21 -3.02
C PHE A 373 -43.17 2.16 -2.49
N ALA A 374 -44.43 1.72 -2.45
CA ALA A 374 -45.53 2.47 -1.84
C ALA A 374 -45.34 2.65 -0.32
N ARG A 375 -44.76 1.67 0.37
CA ARG A 375 -44.47 1.72 1.81
C ARG A 375 -43.27 2.60 2.19
N LEU A 376 -42.42 2.95 1.22
CA LEU A 376 -41.29 3.84 1.46
C LEU A 376 -41.75 5.27 1.75
N ARG A 377 -41.12 5.91 2.73
CA ARG A 377 -41.31 7.33 3.07
C ARG A 377 -40.11 8.18 2.68
N LYS A 378 -38.91 7.58 2.71
CA LYS A 378 -37.63 8.17 2.35
C LYS A 378 -36.67 7.07 1.90
N THR A 379 -35.66 7.43 1.11
CA THR A 379 -34.57 6.54 0.72
C THR A 379 -33.36 6.75 1.63
N SER A 380 -32.59 5.70 1.89
CA SER A 380 -31.48 5.73 2.86
C SER A 380 -30.19 6.35 2.29
N ALA A 381 -29.91 6.15 1.00
CA ALA A 381 -28.93 6.91 0.20
C ALA A 381 -29.18 6.61 -1.28
N GLY A 382 -29.44 7.61 -2.13
CA GLY A 382 -29.70 7.38 -3.56
C GLY A 382 -30.66 8.39 -4.20
N PRO A 383 -31.28 8.04 -5.35
CA PRO A 383 -32.28 8.87 -6.00
C PRO A 383 -33.45 9.20 -5.06
N SER A 384 -34.12 10.33 -5.28
CA SER A 384 -35.32 10.69 -4.51
C SER A 384 -36.39 9.61 -4.65
N ILE A 385 -37.22 9.43 -3.61
CA ILE A 385 -38.32 8.46 -3.67
C ILE A 385 -39.26 8.74 -4.84
N HIS A 386 -39.43 10.02 -5.19
CA HIS A 386 -40.21 10.44 -6.36
C HIS A 386 -39.59 9.90 -7.65
N TRP A 387 -38.27 10.05 -7.83
CA TRP A 387 -37.55 9.49 -8.98
C TRP A 387 -37.78 7.99 -9.14
N ILE A 388 -37.69 7.23 -8.04
CA ILE A 388 -37.82 5.77 -8.06
C ILE A 388 -39.24 5.34 -8.44
N ARG A 389 -40.26 5.98 -7.85
CA ARG A 389 -41.67 5.70 -8.19
C ARG A 389 -41.98 6.02 -9.64
N THR A 390 -41.51 7.18 -10.12
CA THR A 390 -41.64 7.55 -11.54
C THR A 390 -40.94 6.55 -12.46
N TRP A 391 -39.76 6.07 -12.06
CA TRP A 391 -39.02 5.06 -12.81
C TRP A 391 -39.74 3.70 -12.81
N LEU A 392 -40.39 3.32 -11.71
CA LEU A 392 -41.23 2.14 -11.65
C LEU A 392 -42.42 2.25 -12.61
N ASP A 393 -43.10 3.39 -12.65
CA ASP A 393 -44.21 3.62 -13.59
C ASP A 393 -43.75 3.49 -15.05
N TYR A 394 -42.56 4.01 -15.36
CA TYR A 394 -41.95 3.83 -16.68
C TYR A 394 -41.71 2.34 -16.99
N ARG A 395 -41.20 1.55 -16.03
CA ARG A 395 -40.95 0.10 -16.21
C ARG A 395 -42.22 -0.74 -16.28
N LEU A 396 -43.30 -0.28 -15.65
CA LEU A 396 -44.63 -0.89 -15.75
C LEU A 396 -45.36 -0.52 -17.06
N GLY A 397 -44.78 0.35 -17.89
CA GLY A 397 -45.39 0.81 -19.14
C GLY A 397 -46.44 1.91 -18.96
N ARG A 398 -46.54 2.51 -17.77
CA ARG A 398 -47.44 3.64 -17.49
C ARG A 398 -46.80 4.95 -17.97
N PHE A 399 -46.50 4.98 -19.27
CA PHE A 399 -45.60 5.97 -19.86
C PHE A 399 -46.10 7.41 -19.72
N GLU A 400 -47.38 7.68 -19.91
CA GLU A 400 -47.91 9.04 -19.76
C GLU A 400 -47.78 9.56 -18.32
N LEU A 401 -48.10 8.72 -17.35
CA LEU A 401 -48.00 9.05 -15.93
C LEU A 401 -46.53 9.27 -15.54
N ALA A 402 -45.64 8.39 -16.00
CA ALA A 402 -44.20 8.54 -15.80
C ALA A 402 -43.67 9.82 -16.44
N ALA A 403 -44.12 10.17 -17.65
CA ALA A 403 -43.68 11.37 -18.35
C ALA A 403 -44.05 12.65 -17.58
N LYS A 404 -45.31 12.74 -17.11
CA LYS A 404 -45.79 13.86 -16.28
C LYS A 404 -45.00 13.97 -14.98
N ALA A 405 -44.77 12.86 -14.29
CA ALA A 405 -44.02 12.84 -13.04
C ALA A 405 -42.52 13.15 -13.24
N PHE A 406 -41.92 12.77 -14.37
CA PHE A 406 -40.57 13.20 -14.72
C PHE A 406 -40.49 14.71 -14.97
N LEU A 407 -41.46 15.30 -15.66
CA LEU A 407 -41.48 16.74 -15.90
C LEU A 407 -41.67 17.57 -14.63
N SER A 408 -42.25 17.00 -13.57
CA SER A 408 -42.36 17.67 -12.27
C SER A 408 -41.05 17.76 -11.50
N MET A 409 -39.98 17.11 -11.98
CA MET A 409 -38.65 17.13 -11.36
C MET A 409 -37.68 18.02 -12.17
N PRO A 410 -36.78 18.75 -11.50
CA PRO A 410 -35.82 19.62 -12.18
C PRO A 410 -34.70 18.84 -12.87
N GLY A 411 -34.08 19.48 -13.87
CA GLY A 411 -32.85 19.02 -14.51
C GLY A 411 -33.04 18.22 -15.80
N ASP A 412 -32.00 18.24 -16.63
CA ASP A 412 -32.04 17.66 -17.99
C ASP A 412 -32.16 16.14 -17.99
N ARG A 413 -31.66 15.47 -16.94
CA ARG A 413 -31.90 14.05 -16.71
C ARG A 413 -33.39 13.75 -16.69
N SER A 414 -34.16 14.52 -15.93
CA SER A 414 -35.58 14.25 -15.77
C SER A 414 -36.35 14.55 -17.04
N ARG A 415 -36.06 15.67 -17.70
CA ARG A 415 -36.65 16.01 -19.01
C ARG A 415 -36.33 14.97 -20.08
N TYR A 416 -35.11 14.42 -20.09
CA TYR A 416 -34.72 13.36 -21.02
C TYR A 416 -35.56 12.10 -20.82
N TRP A 417 -35.72 11.66 -19.56
CA TRP A 417 -36.53 10.49 -19.27
C TRP A 417 -38.04 10.74 -19.46
N ALA A 418 -38.52 11.97 -19.29
CA ALA A 418 -39.86 12.36 -19.72
C ALA A 418 -40.05 12.23 -21.24
N ALA A 419 -39.07 12.69 -22.03
CA ALA A 419 -39.10 12.55 -23.49
C ALA A 419 -39.13 11.07 -23.91
N ARG A 420 -38.32 10.23 -23.26
CA ARG A 420 -38.34 8.77 -23.46
C ARG A 420 -39.67 8.14 -23.07
N ALA A 421 -40.29 8.60 -22.00
CA ALA A 421 -41.61 8.16 -21.59
C ALA A 421 -42.68 8.57 -22.63
N TRP A 422 -42.70 9.81 -23.10
CA TRP A 422 -43.61 10.23 -24.18
C TRP A 422 -43.41 9.42 -25.47
N GLN A 423 -42.16 9.10 -25.82
CA GLN A 423 -41.85 8.21 -26.94
C GLN A 423 -42.47 6.81 -26.74
N GLY A 424 -42.35 6.24 -25.53
CA GLY A 424 -42.99 4.97 -25.16
C GLY A 424 -44.52 5.02 -25.20
N ALA A 425 -45.11 6.18 -24.85
CA ALA A 425 -46.53 6.47 -24.99
C ALA A 425 -46.99 6.72 -26.45
N ARG A 426 -46.07 6.63 -27.43
CA ARG A 426 -46.31 6.94 -28.85
C ARG A 426 -46.67 8.41 -29.15
N GLU A 427 -46.35 9.31 -28.23
CA GLU A 427 -46.55 10.75 -28.35
C GLU A 427 -45.29 11.40 -28.96
N LYS A 428 -45.04 11.16 -30.26
CA LYS A 428 -43.79 11.58 -30.94
C LYS A 428 -43.52 13.09 -30.79
N VAL A 429 -44.54 13.93 -30.98
CA VAL A 429 -44.40 15.40 -30.96
C VAL A 429 -43.84 15.86 -29.60
N LYS A 430 -44.46 15.43 -28.50
CA LYS A 430 -44.03 15.77 -27.14
C LYS A 430 -42.61 15.30 -26.83
N ALA A 431 -42.23 14.12 -27.31
CA ALA A 431 -40.89 13.57 -27.14
C ALA A 431 -39.84 14.42 -27.88
N VAL A 432 -40.10 14.75 -29.16
CA VAL A 432 -39.21 15.55 -30.00
C VAL A 432 -38.99 16.94 -29.43
N ASP A 433 -40.05 17.60 -28.96
CA ASP A 433 -39.95 18.94 -28.37
C ASP A 433 -39.03 18.97 -27.15
N LEU A 434 -39.15 17.96 -26.27
CA LEU A 434 -38.27 17.83 -25.11
C LEU A 434 -36.83 17.51 -25.50
N PHE A 435 -36.58 16.61 -26.45
CA PHE A 435 -35.23 16.33 -26.92
C PHE A 435 -34.58 17.57 -27.55
N ARG A 436 -35.32 18.35 -28.34
CA ARG A 436 -34.82 19.63 -28.90
C ARG A 436 -34.54 20.66 -27.80
N ALA A 437 -35.37 20.75 -26.78
CA ALA A 437 -35.14 21.65 -25.65
C ALA A 437 -33.85 21.30 -24.90
N ILE A 438 -33.62 20.02 -24.62
CA ILE A 438 -32.41 19.53 -23.93
C ILE A 438 -31.17 19.75 -24.80
N SER A 439 -31.25 19.41 -26.09
CA SER A 439 -30.15 19.58 -27.04
C SER A 439 -29.73 21.05 -27.18
N ARG A 440 -30.67 22.00 -27.13
CA ARG A 440 -30.36 23.44 -27.19
C ARG A 440 -29.81 24.00 -25.88
N GLY A 441 -30.34 23.55 -24.74
CA GLY A 441 -29.94 24.06 -23.43
C GLY A 441 -28.56 23.60 -22.97
N ALA A 442 -28.15 22.37 -23.30
CA ALA A 442 -26.87 21.79 -22.88
C ALA A 442 -26.29 20.84 -23.96
N PRO A 443 -25.91 21.35 -25.15
CA PRO A 443 -25.56 20.53 -26.32
C PRO A 443 -24.38 19.59 -26.07
N THR A 444 -23.40 20.01 -25.27
CA THR A 444 -22.20 19.23 -24.93
C THR A 444 -22.36 18.43 -23.63
N GLY A 445 -23.50 18.53 -22.95
CA GLY A 445 -23.81 17.74 -21.76
C GLY A 445 -24.23 16.30 -22.12
N TYR A 446 -24.06 15.36 -21.18
CA TYR A 446 -24.40 13.94 -21.40
C TYR A 446 -25.82 13.73 -21.96
N TYR A 447 -26.83 14.38 -21.37
CA TYR A 447 -28.22 14.26 -21.83
C TYR A 447 -28.51 15.06 -23.11
N GLY A 448 -27.72 16.10 -23.41
CA GLY A 448 -27.77 16.81 -24.70
C GLY A 448 -27.31 15.92 -25.85
N TYR A 449 -26.15 15.27 -25.69
CA TYR A 449 -25.64 14.29 -26.66
C TYR A 449 -26.62 13.12 -26.86
N GLN A 450 -27.16 12.56 -25.76
CA GLN A 450 -28.17 11.51 -25.84
C GLN A 450 -29.46 11.99 -26.55
N ALA A 451 -29.92 13.20 -26.28
CA ALA A 451 -31.11 13.78 -26.94
C ALA A 451 -30.90 13.97 -28.45
N GLN A 452 -29.72 14.45 -28.87
CA GLN A 452 -29.35 14.57 -30.29
C GLN A 452 -29.37 13.22 -31.00
N ALA A 453 -28.79 12.18 -30.38
CA ALA A 453 -28.84 10.83 -30.92
C ALA A 453 -30.30 10.35 -31.11
N ARG A 454 -31.18 10.61 -30.14
CA ARG A 454 -32.61 10.25 -30.24
C ARG A 454 -33.36 11.03 -31.31
N LEU A 455 -33.05 12.32 -31.50
CA LEU A 455 -33.62 13.10 -32.61
C LEU A 455 -33.26 12.49 -33.96
N ARG A 456 -31.99 12.12 -34.17
CA ARG A 456 -31.56 11.44 -35.41
C ARG A 456 -32.27 10.11 -35.62
N GLU A 457 -32.40 9.28 -34.58
CA GLU A 457 -33.17 8.02 -34.65
C GLU A 457 -34.64 8.24 -35.02
N LEU A 458 -35.22 9.36 -34.61
CA LEU A 458 -36.60 9.74 -34.92
C LEU A 458 -36.77 10.41 -36.29
N GLY A 459 -35.69 10.54 -37.08
CA GLY A 459 -35.65 11.22 -38.37
C GLY A 459 -35.75 12.74 -38.27
N GLU A 460 -35.49 13.31 -37.08
CA GLU A 460 -35.56 14.74 -36.84
C GLU A 460 -34.20 15.40 -37.10
N PRO A 461 -34.17 16.59 -37.74
CA PRO A 461 -32.93 17.32 -37.95
C PRO A 461 -32.33 17.74 -36.61
N VAL A 462 -31.00 17.62 -36.51
CA VAL A 462 -30.22 18.08 -35.36
C VAL A 462 -29.32 19.21 -35.84
N ALA A 463 -29.31 20.34 -35.13
CA ALA A 463 -28.37 21.41 -35.42
C ALA A 463 -26.94 20.86 -35.28
N GLU A 464 -26.17 20.88 -36.36
CA GLU A 464 -24.75 20.58 -36.30
C GLU A 464 -24.09 21.61 -35.38
N LEU A 465 -23.34 21.13 -34.39
CA LEU A 465 -22.39 21.99 -33.70
C LEU A 465 -21.39 22.40 -34.78
N GLU A 466 -21.38 23.67 -35.19
CA GLU A 466 -20.38 24.19 -36.11
C GLU A 466 -19.00 23.78 -35.59
N ALA A 467 -18.38 22.82 -36.29
CA ALA A 467 -16.99 22.50 -36.08
C ALA A 467 -16.20 23.67 -36.67
N GLU A 468 -15.89 24.67 -35.84
CA GLU A 468 -14.85 25.62 -36.21
C GLU A 468 -13.62 24.80 -36.59
N ALA A 469 -13.16 24.98 -37.83
CA ALA A 469 -11.98 24.34 -38.39
C ALA A 469 -10.82 24.42 -37.37
N PRO A 470 -9.93 23.41 -37.31
CA PRO A 470 -8.79 23.46 -36.41
C PRO A 470 -7.95 24.69 -36.75
N GLY A 471 -8.18 25.76 -36.00
CA GLY A 471 -7.43 27.00 -36.10
C GLY A 471 -5.98 26.65 -35.90
N SER A 472 -5.18 26.92 -36.93
CA SER A 472 -3.73 26.95 -36.96
C SER A 472 -3.12 26.96 -35.56
N GLY A 473 -2.78 25.78 -35.05
CA GLY A 473 -1.83 25.68 -33.96
C GLY A 473 -0.55 26.39 -34.40
N PRO A 474 0.17 27.09 -33.51
CA PRO A 474 1.49 27.58 -33.86
C PRO A 474 2.31 26.37 -34.30
N SER A 475 2.70 26.43 -35.58
CA SER A 475 3.61 25.53 -36.26
C SER A 475 4.81 25.21 -35.37
N ASP A 476 5.28 23.97 -35.49
CA ASP A 476 6.61 23.49 -35.10
C ASP A 476 7.61 24.61 -34.79
N GLY A 477 7.72 24.91 -33.50
CA GLY A 477 8.82 25.66 -32.92
C GLY A 477 9.38 24.77 -31.84
N GLY A 478 10.54 24.15 -32.13
CA GLY A 478 11.13 23.07 -31.36
C GLY A 478 10.93 23.22 -29.85
N GLN A 479 10.57 22.11 -29.20
CA GLN A 479 10.69 21.99 -27.76
C GLN A 479 12.14 22.25 -27.37
N LYS A 480 12.46 23.52 -27.09
CA LYS A 480 13.60 23.88 -26.28
C LYS A 480 13.34 23.26 -24.91
N LEU A 481 14.10 22.19 -24.63
CA LEU A 481 14.44 21.79 -23.27
C LEU A 481 14.63 23.06 -22.44
N VAL A 482 13.68 23.31 -21.53
CA VAL A 482 13.73 24.46 -20.64
C VAL A 482 15.03 24.33 -19.82
N PRO A 483 15.83 25.40 -19.66
CA PRO A 483 17.11 25.35 -18.95
C PRO A 483 16.98 24.81 -17.52
N ARG A 484 17.96 23.99 -17.10
CA ARG A 484 18.10 23.27 -15.82
C ARG A 484 18.23 24.14 -14.55
N GLU A 485 17.78 25.40 -14.56
CA GLU A 485 17.90 26.31 -13.40
C GLU A 485 16.76 26.17 -12.37
N THR A 486 15.81 25.25 -12.60
CA THR A 486 14.69 24.94 -11.68
C THR A 486 14.80 23.54 -11.05
N GLY A 487 16.01 23.10 -10.67
CA GLY A 487 16.26 21.77 -10.06
C GLY A 487 16.03 21.71 -8.55
N LEU A 488 15.98 20.49 -7.97
CA LEU A 488 15.80 20.30 -6.51
C LEU A 488 16.89 20.99 -5.69
N SER A 489 18.10 21.13 -6.24
CA SER A 489 19.20 21.86 -5.60
C SER A 489 18.84 23.33 -5.30
N ALA A 490 18.18 24.02 -6.24
CA ALA A 490 17.73 25.40 -6.02
C ALA A 490 16.61 25.47 -4.97
N LEU A 491 15.70 24.48 -4.96
CA LEU A 491 14.68 24.34 -3.94
C LEU A 491 15.27 24.08 -2.55
N ALA A 492 16.28 23.21 -2.46
CA ALA A 492 17.00 22.93 -1.23
C ALA A 492 17.79 24.14 -0.73
N ALA A 493 18.41 24.92 -1.60
CA ALA A 493 19.11 26.15 -1.21
C ALA A 493 18.15 27.18 -0.57
N LEU A 494 16.93 27.30 -1.13
CA LEU A 494 15.93 28.27 -0.64
C LEU A 494 15.20 27.79 0.62
N PHE A 495 14.88 26.50 0.70
CA PHE A 495 13.96 25.97 1.69
C PHE A 495 14.51 24.80 2.52
N GLY A 496 15.73 24.33 2.27
CA GLY A 496 16.32 23.14 2.89
C GLY A 496 16.60 23.30 4.39
N SER A 497 16.88 24.51 4.86
CA SER A 497 16.96 24.80 6.32
C SER A 497 15.60 24.61 7.02
N THR A 498 14.51 24.81 6.27
CA THR A 498 13.14 24.70 6.77
C THR A 498 12.57 23.30 6.59
N PHE A 499 12.88 22.66 5.46
CA PHE A 499 12.51 21.30 5.09
C PHE A 499 13.79 20.51 4.74
N PRO A 500 14.47 19.90 5.73
CA PRO A 500 15.71 19.14 5.49
C PRO A 500 15.58 18.04 4.43
N GLN A 501 14.36 17.51 4.23
CA GLN A 501 14.05 16.50 3.22
C GLN A 501 14.18 17.04 1.78
N LEU A 502 14.16 18.37 1.57
CA LEU A 502 14.50 18.96 0.26
C LEU A 502 16.00 18.81 -0.03
N SER A 503 16.85 19.04 0.96
CA SER A 503 18.30 18.80 0.82
C SER A 503 18.58 17.31 0.56
N GLN A 504 17.85 16.42 1.23
CA GLN A 504 17.91 14.97 0.95
C GLN A 504 17.45 14.64 -0.47
N ALA A 505 16.33 15.20 -0.93
CA ALA A 505 15.82 14.97 -2.28
C ALA A 505 16.79 15.47 -3.35
N ALA A 506 17.38 16.66 -3.17
CA ALA A 506 18.37 17.22 -4.08
C ALA A 506 19.64 16.35 -4.16
N GLU A 507 20.12 15.86 -3.02
CA GLU A 507 21.27 14.95 -2.98
C GLU A 507 20.94 13.62 -3.67
N LEU A 508 19.76 13.04 -3.45
CA LEU A 508 19.33 11.80 -4.11
C LEU A 508 19.16 11.97 -5.63
N GLU A 509 18.61 13.09 -6.09
CA GLU A 509 18.56 13.42 -7.51
C GLU A 509 19.98 13.50 -8.09
N ALA A 510 20.89 14.19 -7.40
CA ALA A 510 22.27 14.30 -7.81
C ALA A 510 23.03 12.96 -7.78
N LEU A 511 22.62 12.01 -6.95
CA LEU A 511 23.16 10.65 -6.94
C LEU A 511 22.64 9.78 -8.10
N GLY A 512 21.60 10.22 -8.82
CA GLY A 512 20.96 9.46 -9.90
C GLY A 512 19.80 8.58 -9.43
N GLU A 513 19.20 8.91 -8.29
CA GLU A 513 18.17 8.12 -7.60
C GLU A 513 16.81 8.85 -7.62
N PRO A 514 16.18 9.06 -8.79
CA PRO A 514 15.01 9.92 -8.94
C PRO A 514 13.78 9.41 -8.17
N PHE A 515 13.65 8.09 -8.02
CA PHE A 515 12.57 7.51 -7.22
C PHE A 515 12.71 7.83 -5.73
N ALA A 516 13.92 7.65 -5.17
CA ALA A 516 14.18 7.99 -3.78
C ALA A 516 14.05 9.51 -3.54
N ALA A 517 14.52 10.32 -4.49
CA ALA A 517 14.32 11.77 -4.46
C ALA A 517 12.83 12.15 -4.43
N ALA A 518 12.00 11.49 -5.25
CA ALA A 518 10.56 11.71 -5.27
C ALA A 518 9.91 11.32 -3.94
N VAL A 519 10.34 10.23 -3.29
CA VAL A 519 9.84 9.83 -1.96
C VAL A 519 10.18 10.89 -0.90
N SER A 520 11.41 11.39 -0.87
CA SER A 520 11.79 12.49 0.03
C SER A 520 10.98 13.77 -0.25
N LEU A 521 10.72 14.08 -1.52
CA LEU A 521 9.90 15.22 -1.92
C LEU A 521 8.42 15.07 -1.50
N ARG A 522 7.86 13.85 -1.55
CA ARG A 522 6.50 13.56 -1.04
C ARG A 522 6.39 13.84 0.46
N ALA A 523 7.43 13.57 1.24
CA ALA A 523 7.44 13.89 2.66
C ALA A 523 7.28 15.41 2.90
N VAL A 524 7.95 16.24 2.11
CA VAL A 524 7.80 17.71 2.14
C VAL A 524 6.37 18.13 1.79
N SER A 525 5.78 17.53 0.75
CA SER A 525 4.37 17.78 0.39
C SER A 525 3.39 17.44 1.52
N ASP A 526 3.57 16.29 2.16
CA ASP A 526 2.68 15.83 3.22
C ASP A 526 2.83 16.70 4.49
N GLU A 527 4.06 17.13 4.80
CA GLU A 527 4.35 18.10 5.86
C GLU A 527 3.68 19.46 5.60
N LEU A 528 3.80 19.99 4.38
CA LEU A 528 3.10 21.22 3.98
C LEU A 528 1.58 21.11 4.08
N ARG A 529 1.03 19.96 3.68
CA ARG A 529 -0.40 19.70 3.80
C ARG A 529 -0.83 19.68 5.27
N ALA A 530 -0.07 19.01 6.13
CA ALA A 530 -0.35 18.96 7.56
C ALA A 530 -0.38 20.37 8.18
N PHE A 531 0.58 21.23 7.83
CA PHE A 531 0.58 22.62 8.28
C PHE A 531 -0.65 23.41 7.79
N ARG A 532 -1.08 23.21 6.54
CA ARG A 532 -2.26 23.89 5.98
C ARG A 532 -3.56 23.46 6.69
N ASP A 533 -3.67 22.17 6.99
CA ASP A 533 -4.88 21.59 7.56
C ASP A 533 -5.00 21.87 9.08
N ALA A 534 -3.92 22.33 9.74
CA ALA A 534 -3.81 22.67 11.16
C ALA A 534 -4.44 24.02 11.59
N ARG A 535 -5.41 24.59 10.84
CA ARG A 535 -6.06 25.87 11.18
C ARG A 535 -6.76 25.87 12.56
N PRO A 536 -6.90 27.04 13.22
CA PRO A 536 -7.33 27.18 14.61
C PRO A 536 -8.85 27.00 14.73
N ARG A 537 -9.34 25.78 14.70
CA ARG A 537 -10.76 25.48 14.99
C ARG A 537 -10.90 24.49 16.15
N GLY A 538 -10.29 24.79 17.29
CA GLY A 538 -10.60 24.21 18.61
C GLY A 538 -10.63 22.68 18.74
N LYS A 539 -10.29 21.93 17.69
CA LYS A 539 -10.20 20.49 17.66
C LYS A 539 -8.73 20.19 17.85
N ALA A 540 -8.43 19.42 18.90
CA ALA A 540 -7.09 18.92 19.19
C ALA A 540 -6.40 18.60 17.87
N LEU A 541 -5.27 19.28 17.62
CA LEU A 541 -4.34 18.94 16.55
C LEU A 541 -4.18 17.43 16.63
N LYS A 542 -4.79 16.69 15.68
CA LYS A 542 -4.53 15.27 15.55
C LYS A 542 -3.02 15.13 15.62
N THR A 543 -2.51 14.29 16.50
CA THR A 543 -1.08 14.17 16.79
C THR A 543 -0.39 13.62 15.54
N TRP A 544 -0.02 14.53 14.62
CA TRP A 544 0.57 14.19 13.34
C TRP A 544 2.03 13.90 13.56
N THR A 545 2.38 12.67 13.30
CA THR A 545 3.76 12.24 13.37
C THR A 545 4.19 11.93 11.95
N HIS A 546 5.19 12.69 11.50
CA HIS A 546 5.81 12.59 10.20
C HIS A 546 6.35 11.20 10.01
N VAL A 547 5.74 10.41 9.13
CA VAL A 547 6.41 9.21 8.66
C VAL A 547 6.51 9.26 7.16
N TYR A 548 7.75 9.45 6.73
CA TYR A 548 8.30 9.03 5.45
C TYR A 548 7.64 7.70 5.04
N ARG A 549 6.90 7.69 3.93
CA ARG A 549 6.17 6.52 3.42
C ARG A 549 6.89 5.92 2.21
N PRO A 550 7.90 5.06 2.39
CA PRO A 550 8.41 4.27 1.30
C PRO A 550 7.44 3.13 0.92
N TYR A 551 6.47 2.78 1.78
CA TYR A 551 5.55 1.66 1.58
C TYR A 551 4.07 2.05 1.71
N VAL A 552 3.19 1.34 1.00
CA VAL A 552 1.74 1.56 1.01
C VAL A 552 1.13 1.07 2.33
N ASP A 553 0.65 1.99 3.17
CA ASP A 553 -0.12 1.68 4.40
C ASP A 553 -1.62 1.55 4.07
N ASN A 554 -2.13 0.31 4.11
CA ASN A 554 -3.52 -0.03 3.80
C ASN A 554 -4.49 0.12 4.99
N ARG A 555 -4.08 0.71 6.12
CA ARG A 555 -4.96 0.96 7.27
C ARG A 555 -5.92 2.14 7.01
N GLY A 556 -7.11 2.07 7.62
CA GLY A 556 -8.10 3.17 7.61
C GLY A 556 -7.59 4.40 8.33
N ASP A 557 -8.09 5.59 7.99
CA ASP A 557 -7.59 6.90 8.47
C ASP A 557 -7.49 7.06 10.00
N THR A 558 -8.26 6.28 10.75
CA THR A 558 -8.27 6.28 12.22
C THR A 558 -7.19 5.40 12.86
N GLN A 559 -6.54 4.54 12.07
CA GLN A 559 -5.49 3.60 12.48
C GLN A 559 -4.11 3.98 11.94
N ARG A 560 -4.02 5.10 11.21
CA ARG A 560 -2.77 5.65 10.66
C ARG A 560 -2.01 6.35 11.78
N ALA A 561 -1.11 5.64 12.45
CA ALA A 561 -0.08 6.20 13.32
C ALA A 561 1.23 6.41 12.55
N GLU A 562 2.32 6.72 13.26
CA GLU A 562 3.66 6.49 12.72
C GLU A 562 3.74 5.09 12.14
N TRP A 563 4.29 4.94 10.93
CA TRP A 563 4.56 3.63 10.36
C TRP A 563 5.32 2.80 11.40
N GLY A 564 4.72 1.68 11.78
CA GLY A 564 5.12 0.85 12.90
C GLY A 564 5.25 1.50 14.28
N ARG A 565 4.25 2.24 14.77
CA ARG A 565 3.97 2.23 16.23
C ARG A 565 2.59 1.66 16.49
N THR A 566 2.51 0.70 17.39
CA THR A 566 1.26 0.34 18.07
C THR A 566 0.68 1.60 18.69
N ILE A 567 -0.65 1.73 18.66
CA ILE A 567 -1.38 2.91 19.15
C ILE A 567 -0.94 3.22 20.58
N VAL A 568 -0.12 4.25 20.77
CA VAL A 568 0.06 4.85 22.09
C VAL A 568 -1.18 5.72 22.32
N PRO A 569 -1.87 5.61 23.47
CA PRO A 569 -2.98 6.50 23.80
C PRO A 569 -2.57 7.96 23.58
N ALA A 570 -3.50 8.79 23.09
CA ALA A 570 -3.26 10.18 22.70
C ALA A 570 -2.69 11.09 23.83
N VAL A 571 -2.59 10.59 25.05
CA VAL A 571 -2.30 11.33 26.29
C VAL A 571 -0.80 11.58 26.51
N GLU A 572 0.11 10.79 25.92
CA GLU A 572 1.56 10.92 26.20
C GLU A 572 2.37 11.74 25.19
N ARG A 573 1.73 12.32 24.15
CA ARG A 573 2.43 13.15 23.16
C ARG A 573 2.14 14.63 23.38
N ALA A 574 2.82 15.23 24.35
CA ALA A 574 2.90 16.68 24.45
C ALA A 574 3.72 17.21 23.25
N LEU A 575 3.11 18.05 22.41
CA LEU A 575 3.84 18.83 21.41
C LEU A 575 4.80 19.78 22.15
N VAL A 576 6.06 19.82 21.73
CA VAL A 576 7.01 20.81 22.25
C VAL A 576 6.55 22.19 21.74
N PRO A 577 6.48 23.24 22.58
CA PRO A 577 6.01 24.58 22.19
C PRO A 577 6.72 25.17 20.95
N SER A 578 7.94 24.71 20.64
CA SER A 578 8.71 25.08 19.44
C SER A 578 8.05 24.66 18.11
N ASP A 579 7.27 23.58 18.10
CA ASP A 579 6.65 23.06 16.87
C ASP A 579 5.40 23.86 16.49
N LEU A 580 4.70 24.41 17.49
CA LEU A 580 3.52 25.26 17.29
C LEU A 580 3.89 26.65 16.75
N SER A 581 4.99 27.24 17.23
CA SER A 581 5.51 28.51 16.73
C SER A 581 6.10 28.35 15.32
N ARG A 582 6.81 27.25 15.06
CA ARG A 582 7.28 26.87 13.71
C ARG A 582 6.11 26.68 12.74
N GLY A 583 5.05 25.99 13.13
CA GLY A 583 3.84 25.77 12.31
C GLY A 583 3.07 27.05 11.96
N ALA A 584 2.96 28.00 12.90
CA ALA A 584 2.26 29.27 12.67
C ALA A 584 3.05 30.27 11.79
N GLY A 585 4.38 30.17 11.78
CA GLY A 585 5.25 30.89 10.86
C GLY A 585 5.24 30.27 9.47
N LEU A 586 5.33 28.94 9.38
CA LEU A 586 5.28 28.17 8.14
C LEU A 586 3.94 28.32 7.41
N ALA A 587 2.80 28.21 8.11
CA ALA A 587 1.48 28.38 7.49
C ALA A 587 1.27 29.79 6.88
N ARG A 588 2.01 30.80 7.35
CA ARG A 588 2.09 32.14 6.75
C ARG A 588 3.15 32.24 5.64
N ALA A 589 4.23 31.46 5.72
CA ALA A 589 5.34 31.45 4.77
C ALA A 589 5.21 30.43 3.62
N VAL A 590 4.21 29.53 3.61
CA VAL A 590 3.92 28.67 2.45
C VAL A 590 3.38 29.55 1.32
N SER A 591 4.29 30.09 0.51
CA SER A 591 3.96 30.84 -0.69
C SER A 591 3.35 29.92 -1.74
N SER A 592 2.49 30.48 -2.61
CA SER A 592 2.10 29.84 -3.87
C SER A 592 3.31 29.36 -4.67
N ASP A 593 4.45 30.05 -4.52
CA ASP A 593 5.73 29.75 -5.15
C ASP A 593 6.33 28.40 -4.71
N LEU A 594 6.42 28.10 -3.40
CA LEU A 594 6.92 26.79 -2.95
C LEU A 594 6.07 25.63 -3.50
N SER A 595 4.74 25.78 -3.46
CA SER A 595 3.85 24.76 -4.05
C SER A 595 4.04 24.60 -5.56
N LYS A 596 4.23 25.70 -6.29
CA LYS A 596 4.46 25.68 -7.74
C LYS A 596 5.78 24.96 -8.07
N ARG A 597 6.85 25.30 -7.35
CA ARG A 597 8.17 24.69 -7.54
C ARG A 597 8.19 23.22 -7.15
N LEU A 598 7.45 22.80 -6.11
CA LEU A 598 7.25 21.38 -5.81
C LEU A 598 6.55 20.65 -6.95
N GLY A 599 5.52 21.25 -7.55
CA GLY A 599 4.85 20.70 -8.72
C GLY A 599 5.79 20.49 -9.91
N GLN A 600 6.68 21.46 -10.17
CA GLN A 600 7.71 21.36 -11.21
C GLN A 600 8.74 20.27 -10.89
N ALA A 601 9.20 20.19 -9.64
CA ALA A 601 10.16 19.17 -9.20
C ALA A 601 9.58 17.75 -9.30
N PHE A 602 8.32 17.52 -8.91
CA PHE A 602 7.67 16.23 -9.12
C PHE A 602 7.54 15.85 -10.60
N ALA A 603 7.23 16.83 -11.46
CA ALA A 603 7.15 16.58 -12.91
C ALA A 603 8.53 16.21 -13.48
N ALA A 604 9.60 16.89 -13.06
CA ALA A 604 10.97 16.60 -13.46
C ALA A 604 11.44 15.19 -13.01
N LEU A 605 11.01 14.75 -11.82
CA LEU A 605 11.28 13.41 -11.30
C LEU A 605 10.37 12.30 -11.87
N GLY A 606 9.47 12.63 -12.79
CA GLY A 606 8.56 11.65 -13.41
C GLY A 606 7.39 11.20 -12.51
N ASP A 607 6.97 12.03 -11.54
CA ASP A 607 5.78 11.80 -10.70
C ASP A 607 4.63 12.77 -11.07
N PRO A 608 3.95 12.56 -12.21
CA PRO A 608 2.92 13.46 -12.71
C PRO A 608 1.69 13.54 -11.78
N HIS A 609 1.45 12.51 -10.97
CA HIS A 609 0.33 12.49 -10.04
C HIS A 609 0.54 13.46 -8.86
N TYR A 610 1.72 13.46 -8.23
CA TYR A 610 2.04 14.46 -7.20
C TYR A 610 2.25 15.85 -7.79
N ALA A 611 2.85 15.96 -8.98
CA ALA A 611 2.93 17.23 -9.71
C ALA A 611 1.55 17.87 -9.90
N ARG A 612 0.57 17.05 -10.32
CA ARG A 612 -0.83 17.47 -10.45
C ARG A 612 -1.42 17.91 -9.13
N ARG A 613 -1.20 17.21 -8.00
CA ARG A 613 -1.76 17.60 -6.69
C ARG A 613 -1.37 19.01 -6.24
N HIS A 614 -0.14 19.44 -6.53
CA HIS A 614 0.31 20.80 -6.21
C HIS A 614 -0.25 21.86 -7.17
N GLY A 615 -0.69 21.45 -8.35
CA GLY A 615 -1.38 22.30 -9.33
C GLY A 615 -2.83 22.62 -9.00
N PHE A 616 -3.40 22.19 -7.87
CA PHE A 616 -4.82 22.38 -7.51
C PHE A 616 -5.02 22.99 -6.09
N ILE A 617 -6.11 23.74 -5.89
CA ILE A 617 -6.71 24.14 -4.59
C ILE A 617 -8.16 23.65 -4.61
N GLY A 618 -8.46 22.62 -3.81
CA GLY A 618 -9.79 21.99 -3.84
C GLY A 618 -10.06 21.30 -5.18
N ALA A 619 -11.24 21.53 -5.76
CA ALA A 619 -11.61 21.03 -7.08
C ALA A 619 -11.11 21.91 -8.25
N LEU A 620 -10.41 23.01 -7.95
CA LEU A 620 -9.97 23.98 -8.94
C LEU A 620 -8.45 23.93 -9.13
N PRO A 621 -7.96 23.91 -10.36
CA PRO A 621 -6.54 24.08 -10.65
C PRO A 621 -6.08 25.49 -10.25
N ARG A 622 -4.89 25.61 -9.65
CA ARG A 622 -4.26 26.89 -9.25
C ARG A 622 -3.94 27.79 -10.43
N ASN A 623 -3.84 27.21 -11.62
CA ASN A 623 -3.54 27.91 -12.87
C ASN A 623 -4.80 28.21 -13.68
N LEU A 624 -5.97 28.26 -13.04
CA LEU A 624 -7.21 28.68 -13.70
C LEU A 624 -7.04 30.13 -14.16
N PRO A 625 -7.24 30.46 -15.45
CA PRO A 625 -7.19 31.84 -15.90
C PRO A 625 -8.22 32.68 -15.14
N GLU A 626 -7.86 33.89 -14.70
CA GLU A 626 -8.76 34.78 -13.98
C GLU A 626 -9.85 35.36 -14.90
N ASP A 627 -9.52 35.56 -16.18
CA ASP A 627 -10.46 36.06 -17.18
C ASP A 627 -11.53 35.02 -17.54
N VAL A 628 -12.77 35.48 -17.63
CA VAL A 628 -13.93 34.61 -17.90
C VAL A 628 -13.90 34.07 -19.34
N GLY A 629 -13.25 34.80 -20.26
CA GLY A 629 -13.18 34.48 -21.69
C GLY A 629 -12.27 33.31 -22.04
N SER A 630 -11.13 33.14 -21.35
CA SER A 630 -10.19 32.05 -21.64
C SER A 630 -10.44 30.74 -20.87
N LYS A 631 -11.28 30.77 -19.82
CA LYS A 631 -11.68 29.59 -19.04
C LYS A 631 -12.26 28.43 -19.88
N PRO A 632 -13.10 28.66 -20.90
CA PRO A 632 -13.62 27.59 -21.76
C PRO A 632 -12.53 26.92 -22.59
N ASP A 633 -11.57 27.67 -23.10
CA ASP A 633 -10.45 27.14 -23.89
C ASP A 633 -9.45 26.38 -23.01
N TRP A 634 -9.18 26.90 -21.81
CA TRP A 634 -8.38 26.23 -20.80
C TRP A 634 -8.99 24.89 -20.34
N LYS A 635 -10.32 24.86 -20.10
CA LYS A 635 -11.07 23.63 -19.74
C LYS A 635 -11.05 22.58 -20.87
N ARG A 636 -10.98 23.02 -22.13
CA ARG A 636 -10.82 22.14 -23.30
C ARG A 636 -9.43 21.51 -23.35
N ARG A 637 -8.37 22.26 -23.00
CA ARG A 637 -6.97 21.76 -23.00
C ARG A 637 -6.63 20.87 -21.81
N TYR A 638 -7.28 21.06 -20.66
CA TYR A 638 -7.03 20.29 -19.43
C TYR A 638 -8.33 19.73 -18.84
N PRO A 639 -8.96 18.72 -19.49
CA PRO A 639 -10.23 18.17 -19.03
C PRO A 639 -10.07 17.55 -17.63
N LEU A 640 -10.97 17.92 -16.72
CA LEU A 640 -11.06 17.32 -15.38
C LEU A 640 -11.48 15.85 -15.54
N PRO A 641 -10.75 14.88 -14.95
CA PRO A 641 -11.31 13.57 -14.73
C PRO A 641 -12.32 13.63 -13.57
N PHE A 642 -13.39 12.87 -13.75
CA PHE A 642 -14.57 12.72 -12.89
C PHE A 642 -14.31 12.73 -11.38
#